data_AF-A0A100IKP3-F1
#
_entry.id   AF-A0A100IKP3-F1
#
_cell.length_a   1.000
_cell.length_b   1.000
_cell.length_c   1.000
_cell.angle_alpha   90.00
_cell.angle_beta   90.00
_cell.angle_gamma   90.00
#
_symmetry.space_group_name_H-M   'P 1'
#
loop_
_entity.id
_entity.type
_entity.pdbx_description
1 polymer ?
#
loop_
_entity_poly.entity_id
_entity_poly.type
_entity_poly.pdbx_seq_one_letter_code
_entity_poly.pdbx_strand_id
1 'polypeptide(L)'
;MSELRFDNQTVVVTGAGGGLGKAYALFFASRGANVVVNDLGGSHSGEGKSAKAADVVVDEIRAAGGKAVANYDSVENGEAIIETAIKNFGRIDVLLNNAGILRDISFKNMKDQDWDLIYRVHTYGAYKCARAAWPHFRKQKYGRIINTASSAGLFGSFGQANYSAAKLGQVGFTETLAKEGAKYNIIANVIAPIAASRMTATVMPPEVLENLKPDWVVPLVAALVHSSNTTETGGIYEVGGGHVAKLRWERAKGALLKTDASLTPGAIARKWNDVNDFSKPDYPTGPADFMGLLEDGLKLPSAQAGEEPNFKGKVALVTGGGNGLGRAYCLLFAKYGAAVVVNDLVDPEPVVQEIKKMGGQAVGNKASCEDGENVVKTAIDTFGRIDILINNAGILRDKAFTNMNDDLWNPVLNVHLRGTYKVTKAAWPYMLKQKYGRIVNTASTSGIYGNFGQANYAAAKLGILGFSRTLALEGAKYNIKVNTIAPNAGTNMTRTIMPEEMVQAFKPDYVAPLVALLCSDIVPEPSTKGLYECGSGWFGRTRWQRTGGHGFPVDVKLTPEEVLKHWQKITNFDDGRADHPEDGQAGSEKIMANMSNRSGGDSEGGNNILQAIEKAKQATTDGTSFDYEDRDVILYNLSVGAKRTDLPLVYENNEHFQALPTYGVIPWFNTANPWNMDDIVANFSPMMLLHGEQYMEVRKFPIPTAAKTLTYPKLIDVVDKGNAALVVSGYTTKDAKTGEDLFYNESTVFIRGSGGFGGSPKPTAPRPKAAVASYKAPQRKPDAVVEEKTSEDQAALYRLNGDRNPLHIDPEFSKVGGFKTPILHGLCSLGVSGKHVFSTYGAFKNLKVRFSGVVLPGQTLRTEMWKEGNVVIFQTTVVDTGKPAITGAGAELLEGAKAKL
;
A
#
# COMPACT_ATOMS: atom_id res chain seq x y z
N MET A 1 -13.35 -33.00 6.41
CA MET A 1 -11.94 -33.43 6.56
C MET A 1 -11.70 -33.75 8.02
N SER A 2 -10.90 -34.78 8.31
CA SER A 2 -10.39 -35.02 9.66
C SER A 2 -9.51 -33.87 10.12
N GLU A 3 -9.40 -33.65 11.42
CA GLU A 3 -8.50 -32.66 12.00
C GLU A 3 -7.04 -32.95 11.59
N LEU A 4 -6.29 -31.93 11.15
CA LEU A 4 -4.86 -32.02 10.87
C LEU A 4 -4.09 -32.17 12.18
N ARG A 5 -3.28 -33.23 12.24
CA ARG A 5 -2.47 -33.61 13.40
C ARG A 5 -0.99 -33.55 13.05
N PHE A 6 -0.17 -33.21 14.03
CA PHE A 6 1.29 -33.12 13.95
C PHE A 6 1.95 -34.09 14.95
N ASP A 7 1.26 -35.19 15.25
CA ASP A 7 1.71 -36.20 16.21
C ASP A 7 3.09 -36.75 15.80
N ASN A 8 3.99 -36.87 16.78
CA ASN A 8 5.38 -37.32 16.60
C ASN A 8 6.26 -36.41 15.72
N GLN A 9 5.78 -35.22 15.35
CA GLN A 9 6.60 -34.21 14.69
C GLN A 9 7.16 -33.21 15.70
N THR A 10 8.34 -32.67 15.39
CA THR A 10 8.98 -31.63 16.21
C THR A 10 9.04 -30.31 15.46
N VAL A 11 8.48 -29.26 16.08
CA VAL A 11 8.34 -27.91 15.52
C VAL A 11 9.25 -26.97 16.31
N VAL A 12 10.18 -26.31 15.62
CA VAL A 12 10.99 -25.23 16.20
C VAL A 12 10.38 -23.90 15.80
N VAL A 13 10.05 -23.06 16.79
CA VAL A 13 9.51 -21.72 16.58
C VAL A 13 10.46 -20.70 17.17
N THR A 14 11.01 -19.83 16.33
CA THR A 14 11.91 -18.74 16.77
C THR A 14 11.09 -17.49 17.14
N GLY A 15 11.51 -16.77 18.18
CA GLY A 15 10.78 -15.61 18.71
C GLY A 15 9.38 -15.97 19.21
N ALA A 16 9.29 -17.06 19.99
CA ALA A 16 8.05 -17.70 20.39
C ALA A 16 7.53 -17.32 21.78
N GLY A 17 8.19 -16.38 22.48
CA GLY A 17 7.78 -15.91 23.80
C GLY A 17 6.55 -14.99 23.79
N GLY A 18 6.09 -14.55 22.62
CA GLY A 18 4.89 -13.71 22.48
C GLY A 18 4.38 -13.60 21.05
N GLY A 19 3.27 -12.87 20.88
CA GLY A 19 2.69 -12.56 19.58
C GLY A 19 2.45 -13.79 18.70
N LEU A 20 2.85 -13.69 17.44
CA LEU A 20 2.64 -14.72 16.43
C LEU A 20 3.43 -16.02 16.71
N GLY A 21 4.65 -15.91 17.22
CA GLY A 21 5.44 -17.09 17.59
C GLY A 21 4.81 -17.90 18.71
N LYS A 22 4.29 -17.23 19.74
CA LYS A 22 3.51 -17.89 20.81
C LYS A 22 2.29 -18.60 20.26
N ALA A 23 1.53 -17.94 19.37
CA ALA A 23 0.33 -18.52 18.76
C ALA A 23 0.65 -19.80 17.96
N TYR A 24 1.75 -19.83 17.20
CA TYR A 24 2.22 -21.05 16.54
C TYR A 24 2.54 -22.14 17.57
N ALA A 25 3.34 -21.84 18.59
CA ALA A 25 3.78 -22.82 19.57
C ALA A 25 2.59 -23.50 20.28
N LEU A 26 1.62 -22.71 20.73
CA LEU A 26 0.39 -23.22 21.36
C LEU A 26 -0.43 -24.07 20.38
N PHE A 27 -0.61 -23.61 19.14
CA PHE A 27 -1.37 -24.34 18.15
C PHE A 27 -0.74 -25.70 17.81
N PHE A 28 0.54 -25.73 17.46
CA PHE A 28 1.21 -26.98 17.08
C PHE A 28 1.25 -27.98 18.25
N ALA A 29 1.47 -27.50 19.48
CA ALA A 29 1.38 -28.36 20.66
C ALA A 29 -0.03 -28.92 20.86
N SER A 30 -1.08 -28.11 20.71
CA SER A 30 -2.48 -28.58 20.80
C SER A 30 -2.82 -29.62 19.72
N ARG A 31 -2.11 -29.58 18.58
CA ARG A 31 -2.21 -30.55 17.49
C ARG A 31 -1.20 -31.71 17.59
N GLY A 32 -0.57 -31.91 18.74
CA GLY A 32 0.23 -33.11 19.06
C GLY A 32 1.73 -33.03 18.75
N ALA A 33 2.22 -31.89 18.28
CA ALA A 33 3.64 -31.71 18.04
C ALA A 33 4.44 -31.58 19.34
N ASN A 34 5.70 -31.99 19.30
CA ASN A 34 6.70 -31.52 20.25
C ASN A 34 7.16 -30.12 19.82
N VAL A 35 7.25 -29.16 20.74
CA VAL A 35 7.57 -27.77 20.39
C VAL A 35 8.85 -27.29 21.09
N VAL A 36 9.79 -26.76 20.32
CA VAL A 36 10.89 -25.93 20.86
C VAL A 36 10.47 -24.48 20.77
N VAL A 37 10.31 -23.85 21.95
CA VAL A 37 9.96 -22.43 22.09
C VAL A 37 11.27 -21.66 22.25
N ASN A 38 11.80 -21.11 21.16
CA ASN A 38 12.98 -20.26 21.21
C ASN A 38 12.57 -18.79 21.44
N ASP A 39 13.11 -18.15 22.47
CA ASP A 39 13.04 -16.71 22.65
C ASP A 39 14.22 -16.18 23.48
N LEU A 40 14.93 -15.18 22.95
CA LEU A 40 16.05 -14.53 23.65
C LEU A 40 15.59 -13.68 24.85
N GLY A 41 14.31 -13.30 24.90
CA GLY A 41 13.73 -12.48 25.94
C GLY A 41 13.99 -10.99 25.80
N GLY A 42 14.27 -10.51 24.58
CA GLY A 42 14.46 -9.09 24.28
C GLY A 42 13.15 -8.33 24.01
N SER A 43 13.19 -7.00 24.06
CA SER A 43 12.09 -6.13 23.69
C SER A 43 11.82 -6.17 22.16
N HIS A 44 10.77 -5.49 21.69
CA HIS A 44 10.52 -5.30 20.24
C HIS A 44 11.62 -4.49 19.55
N SER A 45 12.37 -3.70 20.32
CA SER A 45 13.61 -3.05 19.92
C SER A 45 14.83 -3.94 20.20
N GLY A 46 14.71 -5.21 20.55
CA GLY A 46 15.88 -6.09 20.78
C GLY A 46 16.75 -5.70 21.99
N GLU A 47 16.19 -4.96 22.96
CA GLU A 47 16.87 -4.59 24.22
C GLU A 47 16.48 -5.56 25.36
N GLY A 48 17.44 -5.87 26.24
CA GLY A 48 17.23 -6.75 27.40
C GLY A 48 17.30 -8.25 27.08
N LYS A 49 17.37 -9.07 28.13
CA LYS A 49 17.27 -10.54 28.09
C LYS A 49 16.46 -11.02 29.29
N SER A 50 15.30 -11.63 29.04
CA SER A 50 14.46 -12.25 30.06
C SER A 50 14.07 -13.65 29.63
N ALA A 51 14.74 -14.67 30.20
CA ALA A 51 14.44 -16.08 29.94
C ALA A 51 12.96 -16.46 30.20
N LYS A 52 12.27 -15.67 31.04
CA LYS A 52 10.88 -15.89 31.45
C LYS A 52 9.87 -15.96 30.29
N ALA A 53 10.15 -15.34 29.14
CA ALA A 53 9.17 -15.30 28.04
C ALA A 53 8.95 -16.68 27.40
N ALA A 54 10.03 -17.43 27.14
CA ALA A 54 9.93 -18.78 26.59
C ALA A 54 9.36 -19.76 27.62
N ASP A 55 9.78 -19.65 28.89
CA ASP A 55 9.30 -20.48 29.98
C ASP A 55 7.79 -20.40 30.16
N VAL A 56 7.22 -19.19 30.15
CA VAL A 56 5.77 -18.99 30.29
C VAL A 56 4.98 -19.75 29.22
N VAL A 57 5.45 -19.74 27.97
CA VAL A 57 4.76 -20.45 26.87
C VAL A 57 4.94 -21.96 26.99
N VAL A 58 6.11 -22.43 27.42
CA VAL A 58 6.37 -23.86 27.67
C VAL A 58 5.49 -24.39 28.81
N ASP A 59 5.38 -23.65 29.90
CA ASP A 59 4.54 -24.01 31.04
C ASP A 59 3.06 -24.04 30.65
N GLU A 60 2.59 -23.09 29.84
CA GLU A 60 1.24 -23.09 29.28
C GLU A 60 0.97 -24.34 28.42
N ILE A 61 1.93 -24.71 27.56
CA ILE A 61 1.83 -25.93 26.74
C ILE A 61 1.78 -27.19 27.62
N ARG A 62 2.66 -27.30 28.62
CA ARG A 62 2.74 -28.46 29.52
C ARG A 62 1.49 -28.59 30.39
N ALA A 63 0.97 -27.47 30.89
CA ALA A 63 -0.28 -27.43 31.66
C ALA A 63 -1.48 -27.91 30.83
N ALA A 64 -1.47 -27.65 29.51
CA ALA A 64 -2.46 -28.18 28.57
C ALA A 64 -2.20 -29.63 28.12
N GLY A 65 -1.20 -30.31 28.69
CA GLY A 65 -0.84 -31.70 28.36
C GLY A 65 0.05 -31.89 27.13
N GLY A 66 0.54 -30.79 26.53
CA GLY A 66 1.44 -30.82 25.39
C GLY A 66 2.92 -31.02 25.78
N LYS A 67 3.77 -31.18 24.78
CA LYS A 67 5.22 -31.38 24.95
C LYS A 67 5.99 -30.17 24.42
N ALA A 68 6.69 -29.46 25.31
CA ALA A 68 7.53 -28.34 24.92
C ALA A 68 8.80 -28.21 25.76
N VAL A 69 9.81 -27.56 25.17
CA VAL A 69 11.07 -27.18 25.82
C VAL A 69 11.46 -25.75 25.40
N ALA A 70 11.97 -24.97 26.34
CA ALA A 70 12.42 -23.61 26.10
C ALA A 70 13.86 -23.63 25.54
N ASN A 71 14.16 -22.64 24.70
CA ASN A 71 15.52 -22.32 24.28
C ASN A 71 15.70 -20.79 24.35
N TYR A 72 16.87 -20.34 24.82
CA TYR A 72 17.14 -18.91 25.09
C TYR A 72 18.22 -18.31 24.19
N ASP A 73 18.67 -19.06 23.19
CA ASP A 73 19.75 -18.65 22.31
C ASP A 73 19.29 -17.55 21.35
N SER A 74 20.23 -16.68 20.97
CA SER A 74 20.04 -15.81 19.80
C SER A 74 19.83 -16.67 18.57
N VAL A 75 18.98 -16.23 17.64
CA VAL A 75 18.80 -16.88 16.34
C VAL A 75 20.08 -16.92 15.50
N GLU A 76 21.08 -16.10 15.84
CA GLU A 76 22.44 -16.20 15.29
C GLU A 76 23.12 -17.55 15.64
N ASN A 77 22.72 -18.18 16.74
CA ASN A 77 23.20 -19.49 17.21
C ASN A 77 22.23 -20.61 16.81
N GLY A 78 21.83 -20.65 15.54
CA GLY A 78 20.87 -21.62 15.03
C GLY A 78 21.23 -23.08 15.37
N GLU A 79 22.52 -23.42 15.42
CA GLU A 79 22.99 -24.75 15.81
C GLU A 79 22.52 -25.15 17.22
N ALA A 80 22.61 -24.27 18.21
CA ALA A 80 22.17 -24.54 19.59
C ALA A 80 20.65 -24.68 19.70
N ILE A 81 19.90 -23.88 18.91
CA ILE A 81 18.44 -23.96 18.83
C ILE A 81 18.01 -25.33 18.28
N ILE A 82 18.59 -25.76 17.16
CA ILE A 82 18.25 -27.04 16.54
C ILE A 82 18.75 -28.21 17.41
N GLU A 83 19.92 -28.09 18.03
CA GLU A 83 20.43 -29.10 18.97
C GLU A 83 19.47 -29.31 20.15
N THR A 84 18.79 -28.26 20.63
CA THR A 84 17.75 -28.38 21.65
C THR A 84 16.60 -29.29 21.19
N ALA A 85 16.16 -29.18 19.93
CA ALA A 85 15.15 -30.08 19.36
C ALA A 85 15.64 -31.53 19.32
N ILE A 86 16.87 -31.74 18.85
CA ILE A 86 17.46 -33.08 18.73
C ILE A 86 17.66 -33.74 20.10
N LYS A 87 18.18 -33.01 21.10
CA LYS A 87 18.43 -33.56 22.45
C LYS A 87 17.14 -33.96 23.17
N ASN A 88 16.07 -33.19 23.01
CA ASN A 88 14.83 -33.41 23.75
C ASN A 88 13.84 -34.34 23.02
N PHE A 89 13.81 -34.30 21.69
CA PHE A 89 12.79 -34.98 20.89
C PHE A 89 13.36 -35.88 19.78
N GLY A 90 14.69 -35.91 19.60
CA GLY A 90 15.38 -36.79 18.66
C GLY A 90 15.29 -36.38 17.18
N ARG A 91 14.52 -35.34 16.85
CA ARG A 91 14.25 -34.92 15.46
C ARG A 91 13.83 -33.46 15.36
N ILE A 92 13.77 -32.96 14.13
CA ILE A 92 13.13 -31.70 13.74
C ILE A 92 12.39 -31.93 12.42
N ASP A 93 11.16 -31.42 12.31
CA ASP A 93 10.29 -31.61 11.15
C ASP A 93 9.86 -30.28 10.53
N VAL A 94 9.61 -29.28 11.38
CA VAL A 94 9.16 -27.95 10.98
C VAL A 94 10.06 -26.88 11.61
N LEU A 95 10.53 -25.94 10.79
CA LEU A 95 11.21 -24.73 11.24
C LEU A 95 10.39 -23.50 10.87
N LEU A 96 9.96 -22.73 11.87
CA LEU A 96 9.29 -21.45 11.71
C LEU A 96 10.28 -20.32 12.04
N ASN A 97 10.84 -19.69 11.01
CA ASN A 97 11.71 -18.51 11.12
C ASN A 97 10.85 -17.25 11.29
N ASN A 98 10.38 -17.05 12.53
CA ASN A 98 9.45 -15.99 12.93
C ASN A 98 10.13 -14.86 13.73
N ALA A 99 11.26 -15.11 14.40
CA ALA A 99 11.95 -14.12 15.22
C ALA A 99 12.17 -12.79 14.49
N GLY A 100 11.96 -11.69 15.21
CA GLY A 100 12.03 -10.37 14.60
C GLY A 100 11.99 -9.22 15.59
N ILE A 101 12.53 -8.09 15.15
CA ILE A 101 12.62 -6.82 15.87
C ILE A 101 12.45 -5.66 14.88
N LEU A 102 12.21 -4.44 15.37
CA LEU A 102 12.15 -3.25 14.51
C LEU A 102 13.14 -2.16 14.92
N ARG A 103 13.48 -1.36 13.91
CA ARG A 103 14.24 -0.11 14.01
C ARG A 103 13.66 0.86 12.99
N ASP A 104 12.47 1.38 13.29
CA ASP A 104 11.77 2.31 12.42
C ASP A 104 12.45 3.67 12.52
N ILE A 105 13.19 4.02 11.48
CA ILE A 105 13.97 5.25 11.39
C ILE A 105 14.12 5.62 9.92
N SER A 106 13.88 6.89 9.59
CA SER A 106 14.08 7.38 8.23
C SER A 106 15.49 7.06 7.75
N PHE A 107 15.66 6.78 6.47
CA PHE A 107 16.94 6.41 5.89
C PHE A 107 18.01 7.50 6.14
N LYS A 108 17.61 8.78 6.16
CA LYS A 108 18.47 9.90 6.56
C LYS A 108 19.09 9.69 7.94
N ASN A 109 18.33 9.21 8.92
CA ASN A 109 18.73 9.12 10.32
C ASN A 109 19.25 7.73 10.73
N MET A 110 19.03 6.70 9.91
CA MET A 110 19.48 5.32 10.16
C MET A 110 20.99 5.24 10.39
N LYS A 111 21.43 4.54 11.44
CA LYS A 111 22.84 4.24 11.69
C LYS A 111 23.18 2.82 11.23
N ASP A 112 24.47 2.54 11.06
CA ASP A 112 24.95 1.19 10.74
C ASP A 112 24.48 0.14 11.75
N GLN A 113 24.45 0.48 13.03
CA GLN A 113 23.98 -0.41 14.09
C GLN A 113 22.50 -0.78 13.91
N ASP A 114 21.67 0.14 13.42
CA ASP A 114 20.25 -0.12 13.15
C ASP A 114 20.08 -1.07 11.96
N TRP A 115 20.94 -0.94 10.94
CA TRP A 115 20.98 -1.86 9.79
C TRP A 115 21.45 -3.25 10.20
N ASP A 116 22.61 -3.31 10.85
CA ASP A 116 23.29 -4.56 11.21
C ASP A 116 22.47 -5.39 12.19
N LEU A 117 21.79 -4.75 13.14
CA LEU A 117 20.91 -5.44 14.07
C LEU A 117 19.71 -6.10 13.36
N ILE A 118 19.05 -5.39 12.43
CA ILE A 118 17.92 -5.93 11.67
C ILE A 118 18.37 -7.07 10.76
N TYR A 119 19.49 -6.92 10.07
CA TYR A 119 20.09 -7.99 9.25
C TYR A 119 20.39 -9.24 10.08
N ARG A 120 21.05 -9.08 11.23
CA ARG A 120 21.48 -10.21 12.07
C ARG A 120 20.31 -11.06 12.56
N VAL A 121 19.24 -10.41 13.02
CA VAL A 121 18.05 -11.13 13.52
C VAL A 121 17.25 -11.74 12.39
N HIS A 122 16.91 -10.95 11.36
CA HIS A 122 15.93 -11.38 10.36
C HIS A 122 16.52 -12.23 9.24
N THR A 123 17.71 -11.89 8.76
CA THR A 123 18.31 -12.54 7.59
C THR A 123 19.34 -13.58 7.99
N TYR A 124 20.34 -13.19 8.78
CA TYR A 124 21.38 -14.11 9.22
C TYR A 124 20.83 -15.17 10.21
N GLY A 125 19.96 -14.78 11.14
CA GLY A 125 19.30 -15.72 12.05
C GLY A 125 18.48 -16.80 11.34
N ALA A 126 17.66 -16.41 10.36
CA ALA A 126 16.90 -17.36 9.54
C ALA A 126 17.82 -18.32 8.76
N TYR A 127 18.92 -17.80 8.21
CA TYR A 127 19.97 -18.61 7.57
C TYR A 127 20.57 -19.63 8.55
N LYS A 128 20.98 -19.19 9.74
CA LYS A 128 21.65 -20.04 10.74
C LYS A 128 20.74 -21.16 11.21
N CYS A 129 19.48 -20.86 11.53
CA CYS A 129 18.49 -21.86 11.91
C CYS A 129 18.20 -22.85 10.77
N ALA A 130 17.99 -22.36 9.55
CA ALA A 130 17.72 -23.21 8.39
C ALA A 130 18.92 -24.11 8.05
N ARG A 131 20.14 -23.57 8.08
CA ARG A 131 21.38 -24.32 7.85
C ARG A 131 21.55 -25.42 8.89
N ALA A 132 21.29 -25.14 10.17
CA ALA A 132 21.39 -26.14 11.23
C ALA A 132 20.35 -27.24 11.10
N ALA A 133 19.12 -26.92 10.67
CA ALA A 133 18.05 -27.91 10.45
C ALA A 133 18.27 -28.76 9.18
N TRP A 134 18.94 -28.21 8.17
CA TRP A 134 19.04 -28.81 6.83
C TRP A 134 19.61 -30.23 6.78
N PRO A 135 20.70 -30.58 7.49
CA PRO A 135 21.24 -31.94 7.49
C PRO A 135 20.23 -32.97 8.05
N HIS A 136 19.46 -32.59 9.07
CA HIS A 136 18.43 -33.45 9.66
C HIS A 136 17.29 -33.68 8.67
N PHE A 137 16.78 -32.61 8.06
CA PHE A 137 15.74 -32.70 7.03
C PHE A 137 16.16 -33.57 5.84
N ARG A 138 17.40 -33.41 5.35
CA ARG A 138 17.94 -34.25 4.26
C ARG A 138 18.05 -35.71 4.65
N LYS A 139 18.57 -36.00 5.86
CA LYS A 139 18.75 -37.36 6.36
C LYS A 139 17.43 -38.10 6.47
N GLN A 140 16.39 -37.43 6.99
CA GLN A 140 15.07 -38.03 7.17
C GLN A 140 14.16 -37.95 5.92
N LYS A 141 14.61 -37.26 4.86
CA LYS A 141 13.83 -36.99 3.64
C LYS A 141 12.47 -36.34 3.93
N TYR A 142 12.47 -35.40 4.86
CA TYR A 142 11.29 -34.62 5.22
C TYR A 142 11.72 -33.34 5.93
N GLY A 143 11.17 -32.20 5.52
CA GLY A 143 11.33 -30.94 6.24
C GLY A 143 10.34 -29.88 5.77
N ARG A 144 9.95 -28.97 6.65
CA ARG A 144 9.02 -27.88 6.34
C ARG A 144 9.57 -26.58 6.91
N ILE A 145 9.67 -25.56 6.08
CA ILE A 145 10.24 -24.26 6.47
C ILE A 145 9.23 -23.16 6.14
N ILE A 146 8.99 -22.28 7.10
CA ILE A 146 8.28 -21.02 6.87
C ILE A 146 9.21 -19.88 7.24
N ASN A 147 9.48 -19.01 6.26
CA ASN A 147 10.18 -17.76 6.49
C ASN A 147 9.18 -16.61 6.51
N THR A 148 9.26 -15.75 7.53
CA THR A 148 8.33 -14.64 7.70
C THR A 148 8.85 -13.36 7.04
N ALA A 149 8.28 -13.00 5.89
CA ALA A 149 8.42 -11.70 5.23
C ALA A 149 7.48 -10.65 5.87
N SER A 150 7.09 -9.63 5.10
CA SER A 150 6.11 -8.61 5.50
C SER A 150 5.65 -7.80 4.28
N SER A 151 4.51 -7.10 4.40
CA SER A 151 4.08 -6.10 3.42
C SER A 151 5.17 -5.04 3.17
N ALA A 152 5.87 -4.57 4.21
CA ALA A 152 7.02 -3.68 4.08
C ALA A 152 8.16 -4.26 3.24
N GLY A 153 8.41 -5.58 3.33
CA GLY A 153 9.34 -6.28 2.44
C GLY A 153 8.84 -6.31 1.00
N LEU A 154 7.58 -6.72 0.81
CA LEU A 154 7.00 -6.89 -0.53
C LEU A 154 6.89 -5.57 -1.29
N PHE A 155 6.52 -4.46 -0.65
CA PHE A 155 6.16 -3.21 -1.35
C PHE A 155 7.01 -1.99 -0.96
N GLY A 156 7.87 -2.10 0.04
CA GLY A 156 8.57 -0.98 0.67
C GLY A 156 7.69 -0.24 1.69
N SER A 157 8.33 0.36 2.68
CA SER A 157 7.66 1.14 3.74
C SER A 157 8.58 2.26 4.23
N PHE A 158 8.06 3.48 4.32
CA PHE A 158 8.84 4.66 4.74
C PHE A 158 9.45 4.43 6.13
N GLY A 159 10.75 4.72 6.30
CA GLY A 159 11.44 4.56 7.58
C GLY A 159 11.83 3.12 7.93
N GLN A 160 11.69 2.18 6.98
CA GLN A 160 11.95 0.76 7.21
C GLN A 160 12.93 0.18 6.18
N ALA A 161 13.92 0.95 5.70
CA ALA A 161 14.80 0.52 4.61
C ALA A 161 15.58 -0.77 4.93
N ASN A 162 16.07 -0.92 6.17
CA ASN A 162 16.72 -2.12 6.70
C ASN A 162 15.73 -3.31 6.81
N TYR A 163 14.53 -3.07 7.33
CA TYR A 163 13.52 -4.11 7.53
C TYR A 163 12.93 -4.61 6.20
N SER A 164 12.59 -3.70 5.29
CA SER A 164 12.16 -4.04 3.92
C SER A 164 13.21 -4.87 3.19
N ALA A 165 14.49 -4.53 3.34
CA ALA A 165 15.59 -5.31 2.79
C ALA A 165 15.65 -6.72 3.38
N ALA A 166 15.63 -6.84 4.71
CA ALA A 166 15.71 -8.15 5.37
C ALA A 166 14.50 -9.05 5.04
N LYS A 167 13.30 -8.47 5.01
CA LYS A 167 12.04 -9.19 4.78
C LYS A 167 11.84 -9.62 3.33
N LEU A 168 12.25 -8.80 2.36
CA LEU A 168 12.22 -9.26 0.96
C LEU A 168 13.35 -10.23 0.64
N GLY A 169 14.50 -10.13 1.32
CA GLY A 169 15.56 -11.13 1.23
C GLY A 169 15.11 -12.54 1.64
N GLN A 170 14.13 -12.66 2.54
CA GLN A 170 13.52 -13.96 2.88
C GLN A 170 12.84 -14.62 1.68
N VAL A 171 12.27 -13.86 0.74
CA VAL A 171 11.63 -14.43 -0.45
C VAL A 171 12.66 -15.15 -1.32
N GLY A 172 13.73 -14.46 -1.72
CA GLY A 172 14.77 -15.05 -2.57
C GLY A 172 15.52 -16.20 -1.87
N PHE A 173 15.71 -16.11 -0.55
CA PHE A 173 16.24 -17.21 0.25
C PHE A 173 15.33 -18.43 0.18
N THR A 174 14.02 -18.24 0.37
CA THR A 174 13.03 -19.32 0.41
C THR A 174 12.84 -20.01 -0.93
N GLU A 175 12.77 -19.25 -2.02
CA GLU A 175 12.67 -19.82 -3.36
C GLU A 175 13.88 -20.70 -3.71
N THR A 176 15.07 -20.30 -3.24
CA THR A 176 16.27 -21.13 -3.36
C THR A 176 16.15 -22.40 -2.52
N LEU A 177 15.76 -22.31 -1.25
CA LEU A 177 15.54 -23.49 -0.40
C LEU A 177 14.49 -24.44 -1.00
N ALA A 178 13.41 -23.91 -1.58
CA ALA A 178 12.38 -24.70 -2.24
C ALA A 178 12.95 -25.53 -3.40
N LYS A 179 13.80 -24.92 -4.24
CA LYS A 179 14.48 -25.61 -5.35
C LYS A 179 15.50 -26.65 -4.86
N GLU A 180 16.31 -26.32 -3.85
CA GLU A 180 17.32 -27.24 -3.32
C GLU A 180 16.72 -28.42 -2.52
N GLY A 181 15.59 -28.15 -1.85
CA GLY A 181 14.90 -29.06 -0.95
C GLY A 181 14.02 -30.09 -1.64
N ALA A 182 13.57 -29.82 -2.87
CA ALA A 182 12.57 -30.62 -3.58
C ALA A 182 12.90 -32.14 -3.59
N LYS A 183 14.14 -32.50 -3.95
CA LYS A 183 14.58 -33.91 -4.01
C LYS A 183 14.66 -34.62 -2.65
N TYR A 184 14.54 -33.87 -1.55
CA TYR A 184 14.58 -34.37 -0.18
C TYR A 184 13.22 -34.25 0.51
N ASN A 185 12.14 -33.89 -0.21
CA ASN A 185 10.83 -33.58 0.38
C ASN A 185 10.96 -32.51 1.49
N ILE A 186 11.80 -31.50 1.21
CA ILE A 186 11.90 -30.29 2.01
C ILE A 186 11.14 -29.20 1.27
N ILE A 187 10.08 -28.71 1.89
CA ILE A 187 9.22 -27.66 1.34
C ILE A 187 9.48 -26.38 2.13
N ALA A 188 9.63 -25.27 1.42
CA ALA A 188 9.87 -23.97 2.02
C ALA A 188 8.92 -22.93 1.41
N ASN A 189 8.19 -22.19 2.24
CA ASN A 189 7.24 -21.16 1.80
C ASN A 189 7.42 -19.86 2.60
N VAL A 190 6.91 -18.77 2.05
CA VAL A 190 6.91 -17.44 2.68
C VAL A 190 5.51 -17.02 3.06
N ILE A 191 5.40 -16.43 4.25
CA ILE A 191 4.22 -15.64 4.62
C ILE A 191 4.61 -14.18 4.80
N ALA A 192 3.71 -13.27 4.44
CA ALA A 192 3.75 -11.84 4.69
C ALA A 192 2.54 -11.50 5.57
N PRO A 193 2.64 -11.72 6.90
CA PRO A 193 1.51 -11.58 7.79
C PRO A 193 1.19 -10.10 8.08
N ILE A 194 -0.11 -9.80 8.20
CA ILE A 194 -0.62 -8.60 8.86
C ILE A 194 -1.29 -9.05 10.16
N ALA A 195 -0.62 -8.82 11.28
CA ALA A 195 -1.13 -9.17 12.60
C ALA A 195 -0.88 -8.04 13.59
N ALA A 196 -1.81 -7.90 14.54
CA ALA A 196 -1.67 -7.12 15.74
C ALA A 196 -0.44 -7.63 16.49
N SER A 197 0.49 -6.72 16.69
CA SER A 197 1.63 -6.91 17.56
C SER A 197 1.59 -5.82 18.61
N ARG A 198 2.42 -5.92 19.66
CA ARG A 198 2.63 -4.81 20.61
C ARG A 198 2.97 -3.48 19.91
N MET A 199 3.40 -3.54 18.65
CA MET A 199 3.87 -2.44 17.81
C MET A 199 2.78 -1.82 16.92
N THR A 200 1.86 -2.59 16.33
CA THR A 200 0.70 -2.00 15.64
C THR A 200 -0.29 -1.38 16.63
N ALA A 201 -0.25 -1.85 17.90
CA ALA A 201 -1.11 -1.37 18.97
C ALA A 201 -0.93 0.10 19.37
N THR A 202 0.19 0.73 19.00
CA THR A 202 0.45 2.16 19.26
C THR A 202 -0.02 3.08 18.14
N VAL A 203 -0.48 2.53 17.01
CA VAL A 203 -0.79 3.29 15.78
C VAL A 203 -2.19 3.01 15.24
N MET A 204 -2.76 1.84 15.54
CA MET A 204 -4.09 1.42 15.07
C MET A 204 -5.14 1.51 16.18
N PRO A 205 -6.41 1.84 15.85
CA PRO A 205 -7.50 1.83 16.83
C PRO A 205 -7.71 0.44 17.46
N PRO A 206 -8.17 0.34 18.73
CA PRO A 206 -8.41 -0.93 19.42
C PRO A 206 -9.27 -1.93 18.63
N GLU A 207 -10.33 -1.47 17.98
CA GLU A 207 -11.24 -2.29 17.17
C GLU A 207 -10.54 -2.94 15.96
N VAL A 208 -9.55 -2.26 15.37
CA VAL A 208 -8.74 -2.81 14.26
C VAL A 208 -7.76 -3.86 14.80
N LEU A 209 -7.18 -3.63 15.97
CA LEU A 209 -6.26 -4.57 16.61
C LEU A 209 -6.95 -5.88 17.01
N GLU A 210 -8.19 -5.80 17.50
CA GLU A 210 -9.00 -6.98 17.84
C GLU A 210 -9.24 -7.89 16.63
N ASN A 211 -9.35 -7.32 15.43
CA ASN A 211 -9.54 -8.07 14.20
C ASN A 211 -8.23 -8.57 13.57
N LEU A 212 -7.06 -8.14 14.03
CA LEU A 212 -5.75 -8.56 13.51
C LEU A 212 -5.06 -9.60 14.40
N LYS A 213 -5.79 -10.43 15.14
CA LYS A 213 -5.19 -11.45 16.02
C LYS A 213 -4.21 -12.38 15.26
N PRO A 214 -3.11 -12.82 15.91
CA PRO A 214 -2.18 -13.78 15.31
C PRO A 214 -2.84 -15.09 14.86
N ASP A 215 -3.96 -15.46 15.46
CA ASP A 215 -4.78 -16.64 15.13
C ASP A 215 -5.24 -16.67 13.66
N TRP A 216 -5.28 -15.53 12.95
CA TRP A 216 -5.62 -15.51 11.52
C TRP A 216 -4.51 -16.05 10.61
N VAL A 217 -3.27 -16.13 11.11
CA VAL A 217 -2.10 -16.55 10.34
C VAL A 217 -1.79 -18.03 10.54
N VAL A 218 -2.01 -18.53 11.76
CA VAL A 218 -1.67 -19.90 12.17
C VAL A 218 -2.26 -20.99 11.26
N PRO A 219 -3.54 -20.91 10.85
CA PRO A 219 -4.16 -21.94 10.02
C PRO A 219 -3.49 -22.15 8.65
N LEU A 220 -3.10 -21.06 7.98
CA LEU A 220 -2.37 -21.14 6.72
C LEU A 220 -0.99 -21.79 6.92
N VAL A 221 -0.26 -21.37 7.96
CA VAL A 221 1.06 -21.92 8.29
C VAL A 221 0.96 -23.42 8.55
N ALA A 222 -0.02 -23.86 9.35
CA ALA A 222 -0.27 -25.26 9.62
C ALA A 222 -0.58 -26.05 8.34
N ALA A 223 -1.42 -25.52 7.44
CA ALA A 223 -1.71 -26.16 6.15
C ALA A 223 -0.45 -26.30 5.28
N LEU A 224 0.38 -25.26 5.22
CA LEU A 224 1.63 -25.24 4.44
C LEU A 224 2.69 -26.23 4.97
N VAL A 225 2.77 -26.44 6.28
CA VAL A 225 3.77 -27.33 6.90
C VAL A 225 3.25 -28.73 7.22
N HIS A 226 1.99 -29.03 6.95
CA HIS A 226 1.46 -30.37 7.17
C HIS A 226 2.07 -31.38 6.19
N SER A 227 2.15 -32.65 6.60
CA SER A 227 2.71 -33.74 5.78
C SER A 227 1.91 -34.01 4.50
N SER A 228 0.61 -33.64 4.48
CA SER A 228 -0.23 -33.74 3.28
C SER A 228 0.12 -32.70 2.20
N ASN A 229 0.83 -31.61 2.55
CA ASN A 229 1.38 -30.74 1.53
C ASN A 229 2.57 -31.44 0.85
N THR A 230 2.39 -31.81 -0.41
CA THR A 230 3.39 -32.49 -1.24
C THR A 230 3.85 -31.65 -2.43
N THR A 231 3.19 -30.53 -2.72
CA THR A 231 3.39 -29.76 -3.96
C THR A 231 3.59 -28.27 -3.75
N GLU A 232 3.05 -27.68 -2.69
CA GLU A 232 3.13 -26.24 -2.47
C GLU A 232 4.46 -25.87 -1.82
N THR A 233 5.40 -25.41 -2.64
CA THR A 233 6.75 -24.98 -2.24
C THR A 233 7.15 -23.73 -3.04
N GLY A 234 7.94 -22.85 -2.45
CA GLY A 234 8.28 -21.55 -3.03
C GLY A 234 7.11 -20.55 -3.06
N GLY A 235 5.98 -20.89 -2.45
CA GLY A 235 4.78 -20.06 -2.41
C GLY A 235 4.98 -18.84 -1.51
N ILE A 236 4.36 -17.72 -1.91
CA ILE A 236 4.38 -16.44 -1.19
C ILE A 236 2.93 -16.09 -0.85
N TYR A 237 2.63 -15.85 0.41
CA TYR A 237 1.26 -15.62 0.86
C TYR A 237 1.13 -14.36 1.69
N GLU A 238 0.16 -13.52 1.37
CA GLU A 238 -0.36 -12.50 2.28
C GLU A 238 -1.47 -13.10 3.15
N VAL A 239 -1.44 -12.80 4.44
CA VAL A 239 -2.39 -13.37 5.40
C VAL A 239 -2.60 -12.46 6.60
N GLY A 240 -3.84 -12.28 7.02
CA GLY A 240 -4.20 -11.47 8.19
C GLY A 240 -5.67 -11.10 8.19
N GLY A 241 -6.24 -10.72 9.33
CA GLY A 241 -7.63 -10.24 9.42
C GLY A 241 -8.67 -11.18 8.79
N GLY A 242 -8.45 -12.49 8.86
CA GLY A 242 -9.29 -13.50 8.22
C GLY A 242 -9.18 -13.60 6.70
N HIS A 243 -8.26 -12.92 6.03
CA HIS A 243 -8.04 -13.07 4.58
C HIS A 243 -6.71 -13.76 4.27
N VAL A 244 -6.71 -14.59 3.23
CA VAL A 244 -5.51 -15.26 2.70
C VAL A 244 -5.46 -15.11 1.18
N ALA A 245 -4.32 -14.65 0.65
CA ALA A 245 -4.05 -14.62 -0.80
C ALA A 245 -2.64 -15.09 -1.12
N LYS A 246 -2.46 -15.60 -2.34
CA LYS A 246 -1.17 -16.03 -2.88
C LYS A 246 -0.63 -14.96 -3.82
N LEU A 247 0.69 -14.76 -3.81
CA LEU A 247 1.41 -13.88 -4.73
C LEU A 247 2.29 -14.69 -5.67
N ARG A 248 2.49 -14.18 -6.88
CA ARG A 248 3.49 -14.63 -7.84
C ARG A 248 4.13 -13.44 -8.55
N TRP A 249 5.29 -13.67 -9.14
CA TRP A 249 5.88 -12.71 -10.06
C TRP A 249 5.12 -12.70 -11.40
N GLU A 250 4.87 -11.51 -11.90
CA GLU A 250 4.33 -11.26 -13.23
C GLU A 250 5.31 -10.39 -13.99
N ARG A 251 5.75 -10.84 -15.16
CA ARG A 251 6.72 -10.15 -15.98
C ARG A 251 6.08 -9.71 -17.29
N ALA A 252 6.31 -8.44 -17.64
CA ALA A 252 5.77 -7.83 -18.84
C ALA A 252 6.33 -8.52 -20.08
N LYS A 253 5.58 -8.45 -21.19
CA LYS A 253 6.06 -8.91 -22.50
C LYS A 253 7.40 -8.24 -22.87
N GLY A 254 7.53 -6.96 -22.51
CA GLY A 254 8.75 -6.18 -22.67
C GLY A 254 8.95 -5.66 -24.09
N ALA A 255 9.87 -4.69 -24.20
CA ALA A 255 10.33 -4.14 -25.45
C ALA A 255 11.54 -4.94 -25.95
N LEU A 256 11.49 -5.39 -27.20
CA LEU A 256 12.64 -5.99 -27.90
C LEU A 256 13.14 -5.03 -28.98
N LEU A 257 14.43 -4.72 -28.94
CA LEU A 257 15.11 -3.83 -29.88
C LEU A 257 16.34 -4.55 -30.45
N LYS A 258 16.72 -4.19 -31.66
CA LYS A 258 17.93 -4.72 -32.30
C LYS A 258 19.18 -4.32 -31.53
N THR A 259 20.08 -5.28 -31.34
CA THR A 259 21.35 -5.13 -30.60
C THR A 259 22.47 -4.53 -31.47
N ASP A 260 22.24 -3.35 -32.04
CA ASP A 260 23.23 -2.58 -32.81
C ASP A 260 23.44 -1.17 -32.21
N ALA A 261 24.09 -0.27 -32.94
CA ALA A 261 24.35 1.10 -32.49
C ALA A 261 23.08 1.94 -32.25
N SER A 262 21.92 1.50 -32.74
CA SER A 262 20.63 2.17 -32.52
C SER A 262 19.99 1.84 -31.16
N LEU A 263 20.53 0.86 -30.42
CA LEU A 263 20.11 0.55 -29.06
C LEU A 263 20.57 1.63 -28.09
N THR A 264 19.80 2.72 -28.00
CA THR A 264 20.10 3.87 -27.16
C THR A 264 19.06 4.07 -26.05
N PRO A 265 19.39 4.82 -24.98
CA PRO A 265 18.40 5.23 -23.99
C PRO A 265 17.15 5.88 -24.61
N GLY A 266 17.33 6.76 -25.60
CA GLY A 266 16.22 7.40 -26.30
C GLY A 266 15.34 6.43 -27.10
N ALA A 267 15.94 5.41 -27.72
CA ALA A 267 15.19 4.36 -28.40
C ALA A 267 14.32 3.55 -27.41
N ILE A 268 14.87 3.22 -26.23
CA ILE A 268 14.12 2.54 -25.17
C ILE A 268 13.01 3.44 -24.63
N ALA A 269 13.26 4.75 -24.44
CA ALA A 269 12.26 5.70 -23.95
C ALA A 269 11.02 5.75 -24.86
N ARG A 270 11.20 5.65 -26.18
CA ARG A 270 10.05 5.56 -27.11
C ARG A 270 9.30 4.24 -27.07
N LYS A 271 9.97 3.19 -26.60
CA LYS A 271 9.41 1.86 -26.39
C LYS A 271 8.99 1.63 -24.95
N TRP A 272 8.92 2.67 -24.12
CA TRP A 272 8.64 2.53 -22.69
C TRP A 272 7.29 1.91 -22.38
N ASN A 273 6.27 2.16 -23.22
CA ASN A 273 4.97 1.49 -23.09
C ASN A 273 5.12 -0.03 -23.27
N ASP A 274 5.94 -0.49 -24.23
CA ASP A 274 6.19 -1.91 -24.47
C ASP A 274 6.98 -2.55 -23.29
N VAL A 275 7.90 -1.80 -22.66
CA VAL A 275 8.62 -2.23 -21.44
C VAL A 275 7.65 -2.51 -20.28
N ASN A 276 6.56 -1.75 -20.22
CA ASN A 276 5.53 -1.82 -19.19
C ASN A 276 4.23 -2.50 -19.67
N ASP A 277 4.28 -3.26 -20.77
CA ASP A 277 3.10 -3.92 -21.35
C ASP A 277 2.81 -5.27 -20.67
N PHE A 278 1.80 -5.26 -19.80
CA PHE A 278 1.25 -6.44 -19.13
C PHE A 278 -0.02 -6.98 -19.81
N SER A 279 -0.29 -6.63 -21.07
CA SER A 279 -1.44 -7.20 -21.81
C SER A 279 -1.25 -8.68 -22.17
N LYS A 280 0.00 -9.13 -22.25
CA LYS A 280 0.40 -10.54 -22.48
C LYS A 280 1.60 -10.90 -21.59
N PRO A 281 1.42 -10.90 -20.25
CA PRO A 281 2.50 -11.14 -19.34
C PRO A 281 2.85 -12.64 -19.27
N ASP A 282 4.02 -12.95 -18.74
CA ASP A 282 4.37 -14.30 -18.30
C ASP A 282 4.48 -14.38 -16.76
N TYR A 283 4.46 -15.62 -16.25
CA TYR A 283 4.49 -15.93 -14.81
C TYR A 283 5.69 -16.80 -14.48
N PRO A 284 6.90 -16.22 -14.52
CA PRO A 284 8.15 -16.98 -14.53
C PRO A 284 8.50 -17.60 -13.17
N THR A 285 9.23 -18.72 -13.24
CA THR A 285 9.97 -19.33 -12.13
C THR A 285 11.49 -19.34 -12.37
N GLY A 286 11.93 -18.57 -13.38
CA GLY A 286 13.30 -18.50 -13.86
C GLY A 286 13.53 -17.35 -14.85
N PRO A 287 14.77 -17.17 -15.32
CA PRO A 287 15.12 -16.10 -16.26
C PRO A 287 14.39 -16.25 -17.60
N ALA A 288 14.24 -15.14 -18.33
CA ALA A 288 13.76 -15.16 -19.71
C ALA A 288 14.74 -15.92 -20.63
N ASP A 289 14.25 -16.36 -21.79
CA ASP A 289 15.10 -16.94 -22.84
C ASP A 289 15.90 -15.85 -23.56
N PHE A 290 17.00 -15.41 -22.93
CA PHE A 290 17.85 -14.34 -23.44
C PHE A 290 18.55 -14.70 -24.76
N MET A 291 18.73 -15.99 -25.07
CA MET A 291 19.27 -16.43 -26.37
C MET A 291 18.22 -16.27 -27.46
N GLY A 292 17.02 -16.81 -27.27
CA GLY A 292 15.92 -16.63 -28.22
C GLY A 292 15.59 -15.15 -28.45
N LEU A 293 15.56 -14.35 -27.37
CA LEU A 293 15.38 -12.90 -27.46
C LEU A 293 16.49 -12.21 -28.27
N LEU A 294 17.75 -12.63 -28.10
CA LEU A 294 18.86 -12.09 -28.89
C LEU A 294 18.71 -12.42 -30.38
N GLU A 295 18.41 -13.69 -30.69
CA GLU A 295 18.21 -14.16 -32.06
C GLU A 295 17.06 -13.42 -32.75
N ASP A 296 15.95 -13.22 -32.05
CA ASP A 296 14.80 -12.48 -32.56
C ASP A 296 15.08 -10.98 -32.69
N GLY A 297 15.79 -10.39 -31.73
CA GLY A 297 16.22 -9.01 -31.77
C GLY A 297 17.12 -8.72 -32.97
N LEU A 298 18.01 -9.65 -33.34
CA LEU A 298 18.87 -9.53 -34.52
C LEU A 298 18.08 -9.50 -35.84
N LYS A 299 16.86 -10.04 -35.89
CA LYS A 299 15.99 -10.01 -37.09
C LYS A 299 15.22 -8.69 -37.24
N LEU A 300 15.13 -7.88 -36.18
CA LEU A 300 14.45 -6.59 -36.21
C LEU A 300 15.24 -5.56 -37.03
N PRO A 301 14.57 -4.52 -37.59
CA PRO A 301 15.25 -3.35 -38.11
C PRO A 301 15.94 -2.57 -36.97
N SER A 302 16.92 -1.73 -37.31
CA SER A 302 17.52 -0.81 -36.35
C SER A 302 16.43 0.05 -35.70
N ALA A 303 16.55 0.25 -34.39
CA ALA A 303 15.60 1.03 -33.63
C ALA A 303 15.58 2.48 -34.09
N GLN A 304 14.40 3.08 -34.06
CA GLN A 304 14.26 4.51 -34.30
C GLN A 304 15.03 5.25 -33.17
N ALA A 305 15.78 6.32 -33.48
CA ALA A 305 16.52 7.16 -32.50
C ALA A 305 15.66 8.20 -31.74
N GLY A 306 15.62 8.14 -30.40
CA GLY A 306 14.78 9.00 -29.54
C GLY A 306 15.50 10.24 -29.01
N GLU A 307 14.86 10.98 -28.09
CA GLU A 307 15.56 11.99 -27.30
C GLU A 307 16.60 11.31 -26.41
N GLU A 308 17.85 11.77 -26.46
CA GLU A 308 18.93 11.17 -25.70
C GLU A 308 19.18 11.91 -24.38
N PRO A 309 19.60 11.22 -23.31
CA PRO A 309 19.95 11.86 -22.06
C PRO A 309 21.09 12.88 -22.22
N ASN A 310 21.01 13.98 -21.47
CA ASN A 310 22.09 14.93 -21.32
C ASN A 310 22.54 14.97 -19.86
N PHE A 311 23.74 14.45 -19.60
CA PHE A 311 24.35 14.42 -18.27
C PHE A 311 25.42 15.49 -18.07
N LYS A 312 25.51 16.50 -18.95
CA LYS A 312 26.46 17.60 -18.78
C LYS A 312 26.26 18.28 -17.42
N GLY A 313 27.35 18.36 -16.65
CA GLY A 313 27.34 18.94 -15.31
C GLY A 313 26.79 18.02 -14.21
N LYS A 314 26.50 16.75 -14.53
CA LYS A 314 26.14 15.70 -13.58
C LYS A 314 27.34 14.82 -13.25
N VAL A 315 27.36 14.25 -12.05
CA VAL A 315 28.37 13.29 -11.61
C VAL A 315 27.75 11.92 -11.38
N ALA A 316 28.30 10.90 -12.06
CA ALA A 316 27.89 9.51 -11.92
C ALA A 316 28.95 8.71 -11.17
N LEU A 317 28.55 8.02 -10.10
CA LEU A 317 29.38 7.07 -9.38
C LEU A 317 28.92 5.65 -9.69
N VAL A 318 29.85 4.81 -10.17
CA VAL A 318 29.57 3.41 -10.49
C VAL A 318 30.48 2.51 -9.67
N THR A 319 29.88 1.66 -8.82
CA THR A 319 30.62 0.64 -8.06
C THR A 319 30.82 -0.63 -8.89
N GLY A 320 31.99 -1.26 -8.76
CA GLY A 320 32.39 -2.36 -9.66
C GLY A 320 32.52 -1.89 -11.11
N GLY A 321 33.02 -0.68 -11.32
CA GLY A 321 33.12 0.02 -12.60
C GLY A 321 34.31 -0.39 -13.48
N GLY A 322 35.25 -1.20 -12.97
CA GLY A 322 36.50 -1.51 -13.68
C GLY A 322 36.34 -2.53 -14.82
N ASN A 323 35.25 -3.30 -14.85
CA ASN A 323 35.02 -4.32 -15.88
C ASN A 323 33.52 -4.61 -16.11
N GLY A 324 33.20 -5.43 -17.11
CA GLY A 324 31.87 -5.96 -17.38
C GLY A 324 30.77 -4.89 -17.48
N LEU A 325 29.66 -5.12 -16.77
CA LEU A 325 28.51 -4.20 -16.70
C LEU A 325 28.90 -2.80 -16.19
N GLY A 326 29.68 -2.72 -15.12
CA GLY A 326 30.08 -1.44 -14.54
C GLY A 326 30.92 -0.61 -15.50
N ARG A 327 31.85 -1.23 -16.23
CA ARG A 327 32.61 -0.55 -17.29
C ARG A 327 31.69 0.00 -18.38
N ALA A 328 30.75 -0.80 -18.88
CA ALA A 328 29.80 -0.35 -19.90
C ALA A 328 28.94 0.83 -19.42
N TYR A 329 28.51 0.84 -18.15
CA TYR A 329 27.80 1.96 -17.55
C TYR A 329 28.67 3.22 -17.50
N CYS A 330 29.91 3.11 -17.04
CA CYS A 330 30.84 4.23 -16.94
C CYS A 330 31.07 4.90 -18.31
N LEU A 331 31.35 4.10 -19.35
CA LEU A 331 31.57 4.58 -20.70
C LEU A 331 30.32 5.27 -21.28
N LEU A 332 29.14 4.72 -21.02
CA LEU A 332 27.90 5.29 -21.53
C LEU A 332 27.55 6.62 -20.83
N PHE A 333 27.71 6.72 -19.51
CA PHE A 333 27.50 7.99 -18.79
C PHE A 333 28.48 9.07 -19.25
N ALA A 334 29.76 8.71 -19.44
CA ALA A 334 30.76 9.64 -19.99
C ALA A 334 30.41 10.11 -21.41
N LYS A 335 29.97 9.19 -22.28
CA LYS A 335 29.51 9.50 -23.65
C LYS A 335 28.40 10.55 -23.67
N TYR A 336 27.48 10.51 -22.70
CA TYR A 336 26.38 11.48 -22.56
C TYR A 336 26.73 12.70 -21.68
N GLY A 337 28.01 12.88 -21.33
CA GLY A 337 28.53 14.12 -20.74
C GLY A 337 28.65 14.14 -19.21
N ALA A 338 28.43 13.02 -18.51
CA ALA A 338 28.66 12.95 -17.07
C ALA A 338 30.16 12.94 -16.74
N ALA A 339 30.54 13.55 -15.62
CA ALA A 339 31.80 13.22 -14.96
C ALA A 339 31.63 11.90 -14.18
N VAL A 340 32.60 10.98 -14.28
CA VAL A 340 32.42 9.61 -13.78
C VAL A 340 33.43 9.27 -12.68
N VAL A 341 32.93 8.80 -11.54
CA VAL A 341 33.73 8.11 -10.54
C VAL A 341 33.65 6.61 -10.80
N VAL A 342 34.77 6.03 -11.21
CA VAL A 342 34.92 4.60 -11.45
C VAL A 342 35.43 3.97 -10.14
N ASN A 343 34.54 3.34 -9.38
CA ASN A 343 34.93 2.58 -8.20
C ASN A 343 35.15 1.11 -8.56
N ASP A 344 36.35 0.59 -8.32
CA ASP A 344 36.67 -0.83 -8.47
C ASP A 344 37.76 -1.22 -7.49
N LEU A 345 37.52 -2.29 -6.72
CA LEU A 345 38.46 -2.74 -5.69
C LEU A 345 39.80 -3.22 -6.29
N VAL A 346 39.77 -3.78 -7.50
CA VAL A 346 40.95 -4.32 -8.17
C VAL A 346 41.66 -3.20 -8.92
N ASP A 347 41.03 -2.68 -9.97
CA ASP A 347 41.63 -1.64 -10.79
C ASP A 347 40.63 -0.81 -11.62
N PRO A 348 40.38 0.46 -11.27
CA PRO A 348 39.51 1.35 -12.04
C PRO A 348 40.24 2.09 -13.16
N GLU A 349 41.58 2.14 -13.14
CA GLU A 349 42.38 3.03 -13.99
C GLU A 349 42.23 2.77 -15.50
N PRO A 350 42.14 1.51 -16.00
CA PRO A 350 41.92 1.26 -17.42
C PRO A 350 40.66 1.97 -17.94
N VAL A 351 39.55 1.89 -17.22
CA VAL A 351 38.28 2.53 -17.60
C VAL A 351 38.37 4.05 -17.50
N VAL A 352 39.08 4.59 -16.49
CA VAL A 352 39.34 6.02 -16.38
C VAL A 352 40.09 6.54 -17.60
N GLN A 353 41.12 5.83 -18.06
CA GLN A 353 41.91 6.20 -19.22
C GLN A 353 41.11 6.10 -20.52
N GLU A 354 40.25 5.08 -20.65
CA GLU A 354 39.31 4.98 -21.77
C GLU A 354 38.36 6.19 -21.83
N ILE A 355 37.80 6.61 -20.69
CA ILE A 355 36.91 7.78 -20.60
C ILE A 355 37.66 9.07 -20.96
N LYS A 356 38.89 9.24 -20.48
CA LYS A 356 39.73 10.40 -20.84
C LYS A 356 40.05 10.42 -22.34
N LYS A 357 40.35 9.26 -22.93
CA LYS A 357 40.65 9.12 -24.37
C LYS A 357 39.45 9.48 -25.25
N MET A 358 38.22 9.23 -24.80
CA MET A 358 37.01 9.69 -25.50
C MET A 358 36.59 11.14 -25.18
N GLY A 359 37.43 11.90 -24.45
CA GLY A 359 37.20 13.30 -24.12
C GLY A 359 36.31 13.53 -22.88
N GLY A 360 35.97 12.49 -22.13
CA GLY A 360 35.20 12.57 -20.90
C GLY A 360 36.05 12.86 -19.67
N GLN A 361 35.38 13.11 -18.53
CA GLN A 361 36.04 13.32 -17.24
C GLN A 361 35.82 12.10 -16.34
N ALA A 362 36.90 11.53 -15.80
CA ALA A 362 36.80 10.43 -14.86
C ALA A 362 37.92 10.41 -13.82
N VAL A 363 37.61 9.82 -12.66
CA VAL A 363 38.55 9.55 -11.57
C VAL A 363 38.32 8.14 -11.03
N GLY A 364 39.41 7.46 -10.68
CA GLY A 364 39.38 6.10 -10.12
C GLY A 364 39.27 6.12 -8.59
N ASN A 365 38.59 5.13 -8.02
CA ASN A 365 38.52 4.89 -6.59
C ASN A 365 38.67 3.38 -6.29
N LYS A 366 39.55 3.01 -5.36
CA LYS A 366 39.80 1.61 -4.95
C LYS A 366 39.20 1.22 -3.60
N ALA A 367 38.37 2.08 -3.00
CA ALA A 367 37.75 1.76 -1.72
C ALA A 367 36.72 0.62 -1.88
N SER A 368 36.58 -0.21 -0.84
CA SER A 368 35.49 -1.20 -0.79
C SER A 368 34.14 -0.49 -0.77
N CYS A 369 33.11 -1.07 -1.40
CA CYS A 369 31.74 -0.56 -1.28
C CYS A 369 31.21 -0.66 0.16
N GLU A 370 31.81 -1.48 1.01
CA GLU A 370 31.53 -1.51 2.45
C GLU A 370 31.95 -0.22 3.16
N ASP A 371 32.89 0.53 2.57
CA ASP A 371 33.34 1.85 3.00
C ASP A 371 32.75 2.95 2.11
N GLY A 372 31.41 3.05 2.17
CA GLY A 372 30.65 3.98 1.34
C GLY A 372 31.06 5.45 1.49
N GLU A 373 31.59 5.85 2.65
CA GLU A 373 32.06 7.22 2.88
C GLU A 373 33.26 7.53 1.99
N ASN A 374 34.29 6.67 1.98
CA ASN A 374 35.45 6.87 1.13
C ASN A 374 35.14 6.72 -0.37
N VAL A 375 34.17 5.88 -0.73
CA VAL A 375 33.67 5.78 -2.12
C VAL A 375 33.04 7.11 -2.57
N VAL A 376 32.12 7.66 -1.78
CA VAL A 376 31.41 8.91 -2.12
C VAL A 376 32.30 10.14 -2.00
N LYS A 377 33.24 10.15 -1.03
CA LYS A 377 34.21 11.23 -0.83
C LYS A 377 34.98 11.56 -2.11
N THR A 378 35.36 10.57 -2.91
CA THR A 378 36.04 10.82 -4.19
C THR A 378 35.18 11.65 -5.16
N ALA A 379 33.86 11.43 -5.22
CA ALA A 379 32.97 12.24 -6.06
C ALA A 379 32.91 13.69 -5.58
N ILE A 380 32.80 13.88 -4.26
CA ILE A 380 32.68 15.19 -3.64
C ILE A 380 33.98 15.99 -3.73
N ASP A 381 35.13 15.38 -3.42
CA ASP A 381 36.42 16.07 -3.48
C ASP A 381 36.82 16.44 -4.91
N THR A 382 36.51 15.56 -5.88
CA THR A 382 36.94 15.76 -7.27
C THR A 382 35.99 16.66 -8.05
N PHE A 383 34.68 16.48 -7.88
CA PHE A 383 33.66 17.11 -8.72
C PHE A 383 32.64 17.95 -7.94
N GLY A 384 32.69 17.96 -6.60
CA GLY A 384 31.84 18.79 -5.74
C GLY A 384 30.39 18.33 -5.57
N ARG A 385 29.99 17.22 -6.22
CA ARG A 385 28.60 16.73 -6.24
C ARG A 385 28.50 15.24 -6.58
N ILE A 386 27.32 14.67 -6.35
CA ILE A 386 26.92 13.34 -6.84
C ILE A 386 25.44 13.37 -7.24
N ASP A 387 25.14 12.96 -8.46
CA ASP A 387 23.79 13.02 -9.04
C ASP A 387 23.24 11.62 -9.34
N ILE A 388 24.12 10.74 -9.83
CA ILE A 388 23.80 9.39 -10.27
C ILE A 388 24.63 8.41 -9.45
N LEU A 389 23.99 7.37 -8.91
CA LEU A 389 24.63 6.29 -8.19
C LEU A 389 24.20 4.94 -8.76
N ILE A 390 25.16 4.15 -9.22
CA ILE A 390 24.96 2.79 -9.68
C ILE A 390 25.61 1.82 -8.70
N ASN A 391 24.79 1.12 -7.92
CA ASN A 391 25.25 0.07 -7.00
C ASN A 391 25.33 -1.26 -7.74
N ASN A 392 26.48 -1.54 -8.35
CA ASN A 392 26.74 -2.68 -9.23
C ASN A 392 27.84 -3.64 -8.71
N ALA A 393 28.66 -3.23 -7.73
CA ALA A 393 29.69 -4.09 -7.15
C ALA A 393 29.13 -5.45 -6.69
N GLY A 394 29.92 -6.51 -6.87
CA GLY A 394 29.45 -7.86 -6.59
C GLY A 394 30.50 -8.95 -6.64
N ILE A 395 30.20 -10.07 -5.97
CA ILE A 395 31.00 -11.28 -5.91
C ILE A 395 30.10 -12.53 -5.91
N LEU A 396 30.62 -13.69 -6.32
CA LEU A 396 29.93 -14.96 -6.16
C LEU A 396 30.66 -15.88 -5.19
N ARG A 397 29.89 -16.64 -4.42
CA ARG A 397 30.32 -17.69 -3.50
C ARG A 397 29.30 -18.82 -3.56
N ASP A 398 29.14 -19.37 -4.76
CA ASP A 398 28.09 -20.33 -5.08
C ASP A 398 28.39 -21.69 -4.45
N LYS A 399 27.41 -22.21 -3.70
CA LYS A 399 27.48 -23.53 -3.08
C LYS A 399 26.08 -24.02 -2.74
N ALA A 400 25.81 -25.31 -2.99
CA ALA A 400 24.60 -25.96 -2.48
C ALA A 400 24.42 -25.66 -0.99
N PHE A 401 23.19 -25.38 -0.56
CA PHE A 401 22.87 -24.86 0.77
C PHE A 401 23.42 -25.74 1.91
N THR A 402 23.45 -27.06 1.70
CA THR A 402 24.05 -27.99 2.68
C THR A 402 25.53 -27.77 2.98
N ASN A 403 26.26 -27.11 2.08
CA ASN A 403 27.67 -26.79 2.19
C ASN A 403 27.89 -25.27 2.35
N MET A 404 26.81 -24.48 2.47
CA MET A 404 26.89 -23.05 2.73
C MET A 404 27.35 -22.82 4.17
N ASN A 405 28.45 -22.10 4.35
CA ASN A 405 28.97 -21.67 5.64
C ASN A 405 29.09 -20.13 5.70
N ASP A 406 29.52 -19.62 6.84
CA ASP A 406 29.55 -18.17 7.09
C ASP A 406 30.58 -17.46 6.20
N ASP A 407 31.68 -18.12 5.83
CA ASP A 407 32.71 -17.61 4.92
C ASP A 407 32.21 -17.50 3.46
N LEU A 408 31.15 -18.22 3.12
CA LEU A 408 30.46 -18.12 1.82
C LEU A 408 29.27 -17.17 1.89
N TRP A 409 28.56 -17.13 3.03
CA TRP A 409 27.38 -16.29 3.23
C TRP A 409 27.72 -14.82 3.44
N ASN A 410 28.55 -14.51 4.44
CA ASN A 410 28.79 -13.14 4.88
C ASN A 410 29.40 -12.25 3.80
N PRO A 411 30.44 -12.67 3.04
CA PRO A 411 31.02 -11.81 2.00
C PRO A 411 30.01 -11.39 0.93
N VAL A 412 29.10 -12.29 0.53
CA VAL A 412 28.07 -11.99 -0.47
C VAL A 412 27.09 -10.96 0.07
N LEU A 413 26.58 -11.13 1.28
CA LEU A 413 25.65 -10.17 1.89
C LEU A 413 26.33 -8.82 2.17
N ASN A 414 27.59 -8.85 2.60
CA ASN A 414 28.38 -7.65 2.89
C ASN A 414 28.63 -6.82 1.63
N VAL A 415 29.11 -7.42 0.54
CA VAL A 415 29.39 -6.69 -0.71
C VAL A 415 28.10 -6.22 -1.38
N HIS A 416 27.11 -7.10 -1.51
CA HIS A 416 25.91 -6.80 -2.28
C HIS A 416 24.91 -5.96 -1.51
N LEU A 417 24.46 -6.43 -0.35
CA LEU A 417 23.35 -5.82 0.36
C LEU A 417 23.84 -4.69 1.27
N ARG A 418 24.83 -4.97 2.13
CA ARG A 418 25.39 -3.97 3.04
C ARG A 418 26.19 -2.90 2.28
N GLY A 419 26.96 -3.26 1.25
CA GLY A 419 27.69 -2.31 0.41
C GLY A 419 26.77 -1.34 -0.33
N THR A 420 25.69 -1.86 -0.93
CA THR A 420 24.64 -1.02 -1.54
C THR A 420 24.07 -0.02 -0.53
N TYR A 421 23.78 -0.48 0.70
CA TYR A 421 23.35 0.40 1.79
C TYR A 421 24.41 1.46 2.12
N LYS A 422 25.67 1.08 2.36
CA LYS A 422 26.75 1.98 2.80
C LYS A 422 27.02 3.09 1.79
N VAL A 423 27.15 2.75 0.51
CA VAL A 423 27.41 3.75 -0.55
C VAL A 423 26.20 4.67 -0.72
N THR A 424 24.99 4.11 -0.73
CA THR A 424 23.77 4.92 -0.84
C THR A 424 23.58 5.83 0.37
N LYS A 425 23.88 5.34 1.57
CA LYS A 425 23.80 6.10 2.82
C LYS A 425 24.76 7.30 2.82
N ALA A 426 25.97 7.12 2.30
CA ALA A 426 26.94 8.20 2.15
C ALA A 426 26.54 9.23 1.08
N ALA A 427 25.90 8.79 -0.03
CA ALA A 427 25.44 9.67 -1.10
C ALA A 427 24.16 10.45 -0.74
N TRP A 428 23.30 9.87 0.09
CA TRP A 428 21.95 10.36 0.37
C TRP A 428 21.89 11.83 0.85
N PRO A 429 22.72 12.30 1.81
CA PRO A 429 22.67 13.68 2.28
C PRO A 429 22.91 14.71 1.16
N TYR A 430 23.79 14.39 0.21
CA TYR A 430 24.09 15.25 -0.94
C TYR A 430 22.91 15.31 -1.90
N MET A 431 22.32 14.16 -2.24
CA MET A 431 21.13 14.10 -3.10
C MET A 431 19.92 14.81 -2.47
N LEU A 432 19.71 14.67 -1.16
CA LEU A 432 18.67 15.40 -0.41
C LEU A 432 18.87 16.92 -0.49
N LYS A 433 20.10 17.39 -0.24
CA LYS A 433 20.45 18.81 -0.28
C LYS A 433 20.25 19.40 -1.68
N GLN A 434 20.61 18.64 -2.71
CA GLN A 434 20.48 19.03 -4.11
C GLN A 434 19.04 18.97 -4.64
N LYS A 435 18.13 18.27 -3.94
CA LYS A 435 16.79 17.90 -4.45
C LYS A 435 16.89 17.23 -5.84
N TYR A 436 17.88 16.36 -5.99
CA TYR A 436 18.11 15.60 -7.20
C TYR A 436 18.93 14.35 -6.88
N GLY A 437 18.45 13.20 -7.33
CA GLY A 437 19.20 11.95 -7.25
C GLY A 437 18.63 10.88 -8.19
N ARG A 438 19.51 10.06 -8.73
CA ARG A 438 19.15 8.94 -9.62
C ARG A 438 19.94 7.72 -9.18
N ILE A 439 19.26 6.71 -8.66
CA ILE A 439 19.88 5.52 -8.10
C ILE A 439 19.39 4.29 -8.85
N VAL A 440 20.33 3.50 -9.37
CA VAL A 440 20.03 2.17 -9.92
C VAL A 440 20.79 1.13 -9.11
N ASN A 441 20.04 0.19 -8.56
CA ASN A 441 20.58 -0.93 -7.79
C ASN A 441 20.50 -2.23 -8.60
N THR A 442 21.57 -3.03 -8.57
CA THR A 442 21.64 -4.28 -9.32
C THR A 442 21.16 -5.46 -8.48
N ALA A 443 19.93 -5.94 -8.74
CA ALA A 443 19.39 -7.21 -8.27
C ALA A 443 19.84 -8.38 -9.18
N SER A 444 19.02 -9.43 -9.32
CA SER A 444 19.26 -10.57 -10.22
C SER A 444 18.01 -11.44 -10.33
N THR A 445 17.83 -12.13 -11.46
CA THR A 445 16.82 -13.19 -11.61
C THR A 445 17.00 -14.35 -10.63
N SER A 446 18.25 -14.65 -10.20
CA SER A 446 18.50 -15.60 -9.09
C SER A 446 17.93 -15.10 -7.76
N GLY A 447 17.89 -13.77 -7.57
CA GLY A 447 17.17 -13.16 -6.46
C GLY A 447 15.67 -13.34 -6.63
N ILE A 448 15.13 -12.96 -7.78
CA ILE A 448 13.67 -12.90 -8.03
C ILE A 448 13.03 -14.28 -7.98
N TYR A 449 13.69 -15.30 -8.52
CA TYR A 449 13.07 -16.63 -8.69
C TYR A 449 13.75 -17.72 -7.86
N GLY A 450 14.77 -17.39 -7.07
CA GLY A 450 15.69 -18.34 -6.45
C GLY A 450 16.54 -19.11 -7.47
N ASN A 451 17.71 -19.60 -7.05
CA ASN A 451 18.55 -20.47 -7.88
C ASN A 451 19.35 -21.46 -7.03
N PHE A 452 19.42 -22.73 -7.48
CA PHE A 452 20.12 -23.78 -6.75
C PHE A 452 21.58 -23.38 -6.49
N GLY A 453 22.05 -23.49 -5.25
CA GLY A 453 23.42 -23.17 -4.87
C GLY A 453 23.69 -21.69 -4.65
N GLN A 454 22.68 -20.83 -4.70
CA GLN A 454 22.83 -19.37 -4.59
C GLN A 454 22.00 -18.77 -3.44
N ALA A 455 21.79 -19.51 -2.35
CA ALA A 455 20.92 -19.06 -1.24
C ALA A 455 21.35 -17.71 -0.64
N ASN A 456 22.67 -17.49 -0.48
CA ASN A 456 23.28 -16.23 -0.06
C ASN A 456 23.02 -15.09 -1.07
N TYR A 457 23.31 -15.34 -2.35
CA TYR A 457 23.18 -14.37 -3.42
C TYR A 457 21.72 -14.00 -3.68
N ALA A 458 20.80 -14.97 -3.68
CA ALA A 458 19.38 -14.76 -3.84
C ALA A 458 18.81 -13.89 -2.70
N ALA A 459 19.18 -14.20 -1.45
CA ALA A 459 18.80 -13.39 -0.28
C ALA A 459 19.29 -11.95 -0.40
N ALA A 460 20.56 -11.75 -0.79
CA ALA A 460 21.15 -10.43 -0.96
C ALA A 460 20.46 -9.62 -2.07
N LYS A 461 20.30 -10.22 -3.25
CA LYS A 461 19.77 -9.55 -4.45
C LYS A 461 18.31 -9.18 -4.33
N LEU A 462 17.51 -9.99 -3.64
CA LEU A 462 16.12 -9.64 -3.39
C LEU A 462 15.96 -8.69 -2.19
N GLY A 463 16.89 -8.73 -1.22
CA GLY A 463 16.98 -7.69 -0.20
C GLY A 463 17.27 -6.30 -0.78
N ILE A 464 18.09 -6.22 -1.83
CA ILE A 464 18.32 -4.96 -2.56
C ILE A 464 17.01 -4.39 -3.12
N LEU A 465 16.11 -5.22 -3.66
CA LEU A 465 14.82 -4.74 -4.16
C LEU A 465 13.94 -4.16 -3.03
N GLY A 466 13.94 -4.81 -1.85
CA GLY A 466 13.20 -4.31 -0.69
C GLY A 466 13.75 -2.96 -0.21
N PHE A 467 15.07 -2.83 -0.15
CA PHE A 467 15.77 -1.58 0.11
C PHE A 467 15.40 -0.48 -0.89
N SER A 468 15.50 -0.77 -2.19
CA SER A 468 15.20 0.16 -3.28
C SER A 468 13.76 0.68 -3.22
N ARG A 469 12.78 -0.19 -2.94
CA ARG A 469 11.36 0.18 -2.88
C ARG A 469 11.10 1.19 -1.77
N THR A 470 11.72 1.02 -0.60
CA THR A 470 11.63 2.00 0.50
C THR A 470 12.31 3.31 0.13
N LEU A 471 13.51 3.29 -0.45
CA LEU A 471 14.19 4.53 -0.83
C LEU A 471 13.46 5.31 -1.92
N ALA A 472 12.78 4.64 -2.85
CA ALA A 472 11.94 5.31 -3.83
C ALA A 472 10.83 6.12 -3.14
N LEU A 473 10.24 5.61 -2.06
CA LEU A 473 9.23 6.32 -1.26
C LEU A 473 9.85 7.49 -0.48
N GLU A 474 10.97 7.27 0.20
CA GLU A 474 11.63 8.32 1.00
C GLU A 474 12.23 9.45 0.15
N GLY A 475 12.66 9.13 -1.07
CA GLY A 475 13.31 10.04 -2.01
C GLY A 475 12.34 10.85 -2.88
N ALA A 476 11.09 10.39 -3.04
CA ALA A 476 10.13 10.94 -4.00
C ALA A 476 9.98 12.47 -3.88
N LYS A 477 9.76 12.99 -2.66
CA LYS A 477 9.56 14.44 -2.41
C LYS A 477 10.81 15.30 -2.66
N TYR A 478 11.97 14.67 -2.84
CA TYR A 478 13.25 15.32 -3.11
C TYR A 478 13.73 15.09 -4.55
N ASN A 479 12.87 14.58 -5.44
CA ASN A 479 13.26 14.20 -6.82
C ASN A 479 14.45 13.24 -6.84
N ILE A 480 14.47 12.31 -5.88
CA ILE A 480 15.39 11.18 -5.85
C ILE A 480 14.61 9.96 -6.34
N LYS A 481 14.97 9.47 -7.54
CA LYS A 481 14.37 8.28 -8.14
C LYS A 481 15.28 7.09 -7.91
N VAL A 482 14.71 6.00 -7.40
CA VAL A 482 15.42 4.73 -7.18
C VAL A 482 14.75 3.63 -8.00
N ASN A 483 15.53 2.89 -8.79
CA ASN A 483 15.06 1.76 -9.59
C ASN A 483 15.99 0.55 -9.39
N THR A 484 15.48 -0.64 -9.70
CA THR A 484 16.21 -1.89 -9.60
C THR A 484 16.26 -2.59 -10.95
N ILE A 485 17.41 -3.15 -11.30
CA ILE A 485 17.55 -3.98 -12.51
C ILE A 485 17.98 -5.41 -12.17
N ALA A 486 17.55 -6.37 -12.98
CA ALA A 486 18.01 -7.76 -12.98
C ALA A 486 18.65 -8.06 -14.34
N PRO A 487 19.95 -7.75 -14.51
CA PRO A 487 20.61 -7.83 -15.80
C PRO A 487 21.01 -9.26 -16.18
N ASN A 488 20.94 -9.56 -17.47
CA ASN A 488 21.61 -10.69 -18.10
C ASN A 488 22.77 -10.18 -18.97
N ALA A 489 23.99 -10.62 -18.64
CA ALA A 489 25.19 -10.28 -19.39
C ALA A 489 26.31 -11.30 -19.16
N GLY A 490 27.12 -11.49 -20.20
CA GLY A 490 28.41 -12.12 -20.19
C GLY A 490 29.44 -11.23 -19.53
N THR A 491 29.99 -11.70 -18.41
CA THR A 491 30.99 -11.02 -17.60
C THR A 491 31.95 -12.07 -17.03
N ASN A 492 33.04 -11.63 -16.39
CA ASN A 492 33.93 -12.55 -15.68
C ASN A 492 33.19 -13.37 -14.61
N MET A 493 32.13 -12.80 -14.01
CA MET A 493 31.30 -13.47 -13.02
C MET A 493 30.44 -14.57 -13.64
N THR A 494 29.88 -14.36 -14.83
CA THR A 494 29.03 -15.36 -15.49
C THR A 494 29.82 -16.39 -16.28
N ARG A 495 31.08 -16.10 -16.63
CA ARG A 495 32.00 -17.06 -17.26
C ARG A 495 32.23 -18.34 -16.43
N THR A 496 32.02 -18.30 -15.11
CA THR A 496 32.11 -19.49 -14.25
C THR A 496 30.89 -20.41 -14.33
N ILE A 497 29.79 -19.95 -14.94
CA ILE A 497 28.50 -20.65 -15.00
C ILE A 497 27.88 -20.71 -16.42
N MET A 498 28.51 -20.10 -17.43
CA MET A 498 28.05 -20.05 -18.82
C MET A 498 29.17 -20.47 -19.79
N PRO A 499 28.83 -21.10 -20.93
CA PRO A 499 29.78 -21.31 -22.03
C PRO A 499 30.34 -19.99 -22.60
N GLU A 500 31.57 -20.01 -23.09
CA GLU A 500 32.26 -18.80 -23.61
C GLU A 500 31.50 -18.11 -24.74
N GLU A 501 30.88 -18.87 -25.64
CA GLU A 501 30.09 -18.33 -26.76
C GLU A 501 28.91 -17.48 -26.26
N MET A 502 28.22 -17.92 -25.20
CA MET A 502 27.14 -17.15 -24.55
C MET A 502 27.69 -15.90 -23.85
N VAL A 503 28.85 -16.01 -23.20
CA VAL A 503 29.52 -14.86 -22.56
C VAL A 503 29.84 -13.78 -23.60
N GLN A 504 30.28 -14.17 -24.80
CA GLN A 504 30.55 -13.22 -25.88
C GLN A 504 29.28 -12.64 -26.51
N ALA A 505 28.20 -13.44 -26.58
CA ALA A 505 26.92 -13.01 -27.15
C ALA A 505 26.19 -11.99 -26.26
N PHE A 506 26.18 -12.21 -24.94
CA PHE A 506 25.47 -11.37 -23.98
C PHE A 506 26.27 -10.13 -23.57
N LYS A 507 26.47 -9.20 -24.49
CA LYS A 507 27.31 -8.02 -24.22
C LYS A 507 26.71 -7.13 -23.12
N PRO A 508 27.53 -6.68 -22.14
CA PRO A 508 27.09 -5.71 -21.13
C PRO A 508 26.52 -4.41 -21.73
N ASP A 509 26.97 -4.03 -22.92
CA ASP A 509 26.47 -2.89 -23.70
C ASP A 509 24.96 -2.97 -23.99
N TYR A 510 24.36 -4.16 -24.01
CA TYR A 510 22.92 -4.33 -24.23
C TYR A 510 22.06 -3.99 -22.99
N VAL A 511 22.70 -3.80 -21.83
CA VAL A 511 22.04 -3.41 -20.58
C VAL A 511 22.22 -1.92 -20.29
N ALA A 512 23.38 -1.37 -20.61
CA ALA A 512 23.76 0.01 -20.25
C ALA A 512 22.74 1.09 -20.67
N PRO A 513 22.10 1.02 -21.87
CA PRO A 513 21.10 2.00 -22.29
C PRO A 513 19.90 2.14 -21.34
N LEU A 514 19.39 1.04 -20.78
CA LEU A 514 18.31 1.11 -19.79
C LEU A 514 18.78 1.79 -18.50
N VAL A 515 19.99 1.47 -18.03
CA VAL A 515 20.57 2.07 -16.82
C VAL A 515 20.73 3.58 -16.97
N ALA A 516 21.24 4.03 -18.12
CA ALA A 516 21.34 5.45 -18.43
C ALA A 516 19.96 6.11 -18.53
N LEU A 517 18.97 5.46 -19.17
CA LEU A 517 17.59 5.97 -19.22
C LEU A 517 17.01 6.15 -17.82
N LEU A 518 17.06 5.12 -16.97
CA LEU A 518 16.56 5.16 -15.59
C LEU A 518 17.23 6.25 -14.74
N CYS A 519 18.42 6.70 -15.13
CA CYS A 519 19.16 7.77 -14.49
C CYS A 519 18.98 9.16 -15.12
N SER A 520 18.10 9.30 -16.10
CA SER A 520 17.87 10.54 -16.83
C SER A 520 16.66 11.33 -16.33
N ASP A 521 16.49 12.53 -16.85
CA ASP A 521 15.27 13.34 -16.65
C ASP A 521 14.19 13.04 -17.69
N ILE A 522 14.55 12.30 -18.75
CA ILE A 522 13.65 11.92 -19.85
C ILE A 522 12.98 10.55 -19.65
N VAL A 523 13.30 9.84 -18.55
CA VAL A 523 12.65 8.57 -18.21
C VAL A 523 11.13 8.78 -18.09
N PRO A 524 10.30 8.09 -18.89
CA PRO A 524 8.85 8.26 -18.78
C PRO A 524 8.30 7.61 -17.51
N GLU A 525 7.08 7.99 -17.12
CA GLU A 525 6.41 7.34 -16.00
C GLU A 525 5.93 5.93 -16.37
N PRO A 526 5.95 4.96 -15.43
CA PRO A 526 6.45 5.08 -14.06
C PRO A 526 7.98 5.12 -14.05
N SER A 527 8.54 6.12 -13.38
CA SER A 527 9.96 6.48 -13.48
C SER A 527 10.80 6.08 -12.26
N THR A 528 10.18 5.53 -11.22
CA THR A 528 10.84 5.08 -9.99
C THR A 528 10.15 3.85 -9.42
N LYS A 529 10.79 3.18 -8.44
CA LYS A 529 10.31 1.98 -7.75
C LYS A 529 10.20 0.73 -8.65
N GLY A 530 10.64 0.82 -9.90
CA GLY A 530 10.57 -0.27 -10.87
C GLY A 530 11.60 -1.37 -10.63
N LEU A 531 11.25 -2.58 -11.08
CA LEU A 531 12.13 -3.73 -11.23
C LEU A 531 12.13 -4.13 -12.69
N TYR A 532 13.29 -4.14 -13.33
CA TYR A 532 13.41 -4.41 -14.77
C TYR A 532 14.39 -5.54 -15.04
N GLU A 533 13.93 -6.60 -15.69
CA GLU A 533 14.80 -7.58 -16.31
C GLU A 533 15.29 -7.03 -17.65
N CYS A 534 16.58 -7.18 -17.94
CA CYS A 534 17.20 -6.53 -19.10
C CYS A 534 18.43 -7.27 -19.60
N GLY A 535 18.63 -7.25 -20.92
CA GLY A 535 19.75 -7.90 -21.60
C GLY A 535 19.35 -8.29 -23.02
N SER A 536 20.32 -8.55 -23.89
CA SER A 536 20.07 -9.00 -25.28
C SER A 536 19.13 -8.10 -26.10
N GLY A 537 19.06 -6.79 -25.80
CA GLY A 537 18.15 -5.85 -26.45
C GLY A 537 16.69 -5.93 -25.99
N TRP A 538 16.40 -6.77 -24.99
CA TRP A 538 15.09 -6.91 -24.37
C TRP A 538 15.04 -6.23 -23.00
N PHE A 539 13.90 -5.59 -22.70
CA PHE A 539 13.65 -4.88 -21.44
C PHE A 539 12.20 -5.10 -21.00
N GLY A 540 11.98 -5.74 -19.85
CA GLY A 540 10.65 -6.00 -19.30
C GLY A 540 10.56 -5.63 -17.83
N ARG A 541 9.47 -4.94 -17.44
CA ARG A 541 9.16 -4.71 -16.03
C ARG A 541 8.63 -6.00 -15.38
N THR A 542 9.05 -6.26 -14.15
CA THR A 542 8.55 -7.36 -13.32
C THR A 542 7.86 -6.79 -12.09
N ARG A 543 6.65 -7.30 -11.76
CA ARG A 543 5.84 -6.85 -10.63
C ARG A 543 5.19 -8.03 -9.90
N TRP A 544 4.45 -7.73 -8.83
CA TRP A 544 3.61 -8.71 -8.16
C TRP A 544 2.26 -8.86 -8.85
N GLN A 545 1.79 -10.09 -8.98
CA GLN A 545 0.38 -10.40 -9.13
C GLN A 545 -0.08 -11.17 -7.89
N ARG A 546 -1.28 -10.85 -7.41
CA ARG A 546 -1.89 -11.45 -6.23
C ARG A 546 -3.25 -12.02 -6.58
N THR A 547 -3.59 -13.20 -6.05
CA THR A 547 -4.92 -13.81 -6.26
C THR A 547 -6.02 -12.98 -5.62
N GLY A 548 -7.29 -13.25 -5.98
CA GLY A 548 -8.43 -12.73 -5.22
C GLY A 548 -8.41 -13.18 -3.75
N GLY A 549 -7.74 -14.29 -3.46
CA GLY A 549 -7.67 -14.89 -2.14
C GLY A 549 -9.02 -15.41 -1.66
N HIS A 550 -9.11 -15.66 -0.37
CA HIS A 550 -10.38 -15.95 0.30
C HIS A 550 -10.44 -15.26 1.65
N GLY A 551 -11.57 -14.62 1.92
CA GLY A 551 -11.91 -14.01 3.20
C GLY A 551 -12.78 -14.97 4.01
N PHE A 552 -12.36 -15.23 5.24
CA PHE A 552 -13.04 -16.04 6.23
C PHE A 552 -13.77 -15.12 7.21
N PRO A 553 -14.98 -15.51 7.68
CA PRO A 553 -15.73 -14.72 8.67
C PRO A 553 -14.92 -14.51 9.95
N VAL A 554 -14.80 -13.25 10.41
CA VAL A 554 -13.90 -12.91 11.52
C VAL A 554 -14.47 -13.22 12.92
N ASP A 555 -15.75 -13.60 12.99
CA ASP A 555 -16.42 -14.13 14.18
C ASP A 555 -16.37 -15.66 14.28
N VAL A 556 -15.80 -16.34 13.27
CA VAL A 556 -15.60 -17.79 13.27
C VAL A 556 -14.12 -18.10 13.46
N LYS A 557 -13.82 -19.05 14.34
CA LYS A 557 -12.46 -19.55 14.51
C LYS A 557 -11.99 -20.23 13.22
N LEU A 558 -11.00 -19.65 12.56
CA LEU A 558 -10.37 -20.24 11.38
C LEU A 558 -9.54 -21.47 11.75
N THR A 559 -9.70 -22.57 11.01
CA THR A 559 -8.91 -23.79 11.17
C THR A 559 -8.13 -24.14 9.88
N PRO A 560 -7.02 -24.89 9.95
CA PRO A 560 -6.26 -25.27 8.75
C PRO A 560 -7.09 -26.08 7.76
N GLU A 561 -8.02 -26.90 8.25
CA GLU A 561 -8.90 -27.72 7.42
C GLU A 561 -9.85 -26.83 6.61
N GLU A 562 -10.31 -25.72 7.20
CA GLU A 562 -11.13 -24.73 6.50
C GLU A 562 -10.33 -23.99 5.43
N VAL A 563 -9.07 -23.64 5.72
CA VAL A 563 -8.15 -23.09 4.72
C VAL A 563 -7.99 -24.05 3.54
N LEU A 564 -7.83 -25.36 3.81
CA LEU A 564 -7.68 -26.37 2.76
C LEU A 564 -8.96 -26.57 1.92
N LYS A 565 -10.16 -26.43 2.49
CA LYS A 565 -11.41 -26.46 1.71
C LYS A 565 -11.46 -25.37 0.65
N HIS A 566 -10.91 -24.20 0.97
CA HIS A 566 -10.89 -23.04 0.08
C HIS A 566 -9.56 -22.85 -0.66
N TRP A 567 -8.67 -23.86 -0.63
CA TRP A 567 -7.32 -23.77 -1.19
C TRP A 567 -7.31 -23.31 -2.64
N GLN A 568 -8.17 -23.89 -3.48
CA GLN A 568 -8.28 -23.51 -4.88
C GLN A 568 -8.62 -22.02 -5.05
N LYS A 569 -9.55 -21.48 -4.25
CA LYS A 569 -9.91 -20.05 -4.31
C LYS A 569 -8.79 -19.14 -3.81
N ILE A 570 -7.99 -19.61 -2.85
CA ILE A 570 -6.81 -18.89 -2.34
C ILE A 570 -5.69 -18.83 -3.38
N THR A 571 -5.47 -19.91 -4.13
CA THR A 571 -4.32 -20.05 -5.04
C THR A 571 -4.63 -19.81 -6.51
N ASN A 572 -5.89 -19.55 -6.88
CA ASN A 572 -6.29 -19.31 -8.26
C ASN A 572 -6.03 -17.86 -8.70
N PHE A 573 -5.20 -17.70 -9.73
CA PHE A 573 -4.90 -16.41 -10.36
C PHE A 573 -5.81 -16.10 -11.57
N ASP A 574 -6.55 -17.08 -12.06
CA ASP A 574 -7.21 -17.04 -13.37
C ASP A 574 -8.74 -16.90 -13.26
N ASP A 575 -9.27 -16.62 -12.06
CA ASP A 575 -10.72 -16.44 -11.82
C ASP A 575 -11.20 -14.99 -11.96
N GLY A 576 -10.38 -14.12 -12.54
CA GLY A 576 -10.70 -12.71 -12.78
C GLY A 576 -10.60 -11.78 -11.56
N ARG A 577 -10.20 -12.29 -10.37
CA ARG A 577 -10.06 -11.50 -9.14
C ARG A 577 -8.63 -11.08 -8.80
N ALA A 578 -7.68 -11.47 -9.65
CA ALA A 578 -6.27 -11.15 -9.44
C ALA A 578 -6.02 -9.64 -9.58
N ASP A 579 -5.14 -9.11 -8.72
CA ASP A 579 -4.72 -7.71 -8.70
C ASP A 579 -3.19 -7.58 -8.60
N HIS A 580 -2.69 -6.34 -8.59
CA HIS A 580 -1.25 -6.03 -8.69
C HIS A 580 -0.84 -5.00 -7.64
N PRO A 581 -0.79 -5.37 -6.34
CA PRO A 581 -0.45 -4.43 -5.28
C PRO A 581 0.99 -3.92 -5.44
N GLU A 582 1.16 -2.59 -5.40
CA GLU A 582 2.47 -1.94 -5.54
C GLU A 582 2.91 -1.17 -4.28
N ASP A 583 2.05 -1.03 -3.27
CA ASP A 583 2.32 -0.35 -1.99
C ASP A 583 1.63 -1.05 -0.81
N GLY A 584 1.95 -0.60 0.41
CA GLY A 584 1.39 -1.19 1.64
C GLY A 584 -0.12 -1.03 1.78
N GLN A 585 -0.71 0.03 1.21
CA GLN A 585 -2.15 0.26 1.27
C GLN A 585 -2.88 -0.78 0.41
N ALA A 586 -2.48 -0.91 -0.86
CA ALA A 586 -3.00 -1.93 -1.77
C ALA A 586 -2.75 -3.37 -1.24
N GLY A 587 -1.60 -3.59 -0.60
CA GLY A 587 -1.31 -4.85 0.10
C GLY A 587 -2.32 -5.17 1.20
N SER A 588 -2.70 -4.17 2.02
CA SER A 588 -3.65 -4.36 3.13
C SER A 588 -5.13 -4.34 2.74
N GLU A 589 -5.49 -3.85 1.55
CA GLU A 589 -6.87 -3.57 1.14
C GLU A 589 -7.82 -4.77 1.34
N LYS A 590 -7.46 -5.95 0.82
CA LYS A 590 -8.29 -7.17 0.93
C LYS A 590 -8.42 -7.68 2.38
N ILE A 591 -7.39 -7.48 3.20
CA ILE A 591 -7.40 -7.82 4.62
C ILE A 591 -8.33 -6.88 5.39
N MET A 592 -8.25 -5.58 5.12
CA MET A 592 -9.13 -4.58 5.74
C MET A 592 -10.59 -4.77 5.31
N ALA A 593 -10.83 -5.07 4.03
CA ALA A 593 -12.16 -5.36 3.50
C ALA A 593 -12.80 -6.60 4.16
N ASN A 594 -12.01 -7.57 4.61
CA ASN A 594 -12.54 -8.75 5.29
C ASN A 594 -12.91 -8.50 6.76
N MET A 595 -12.52 -7.36 7.36
CA MET A 595 -12.79 -7.10 8.78
C MET A 595 -14.28 -6.96 9.11
N SER A 596 -15.14 -6.72 8.13
CA SER A 596 -16.60 -6.71 8.28
C SER A 596 -17.27 -8.06 7.99
N ASN A 597 -16.53 -9.07 7.49
CA ASN A 597 -17.06 -10.39 7.16
C ASN A 597 -17.47 -11.15 8.43
N ARG A 598 -18.76 -11.48 8.61
CA ARG A 598 -19.31 -12.19 9.78
C ARG A 598 -20.12 -13.42 9.35
N SER A 599 -20.20 -14.44 10.20
CA SER A 599 -20.92 -15.68 9.95
C SER A 599 -22.43 -15.45 9.97
N GLY A 600 -23.12 -16.09 9.02
CA GLY A 600 -24.53 -15.76 8.69
C GLY A 600 -24.68 -14.74 7.57
N GLY A 601 -23.58 -14.10 7.14
CA GLY A 601 -23.48 -13.37 5.87
C GLY A 601 -23.11 -14.31 4.72
N ASP A 602 -24.00 -15.24 4.36
CA ASP A 602 -23.73 -16.12 3.22
C ASP A 602 -23.79 -15.37 1.89
N SER A 603 -22.72 -15.57 1.14
CA SER A 603 -22.45 -15.05 -0.19
C SER A 603 -23.27 -15.76 -1.26
N GLU A 604 -24.56 -15.44 -1.38
CA GLU A 604 -25.39 -15.69 -2.58
C GLU A 604 -26.38 -14.50 -2.77
N GLY A 605 -25.83 -13.36 -3.15
CA GLY A 605 -26.45 -12.03 -3.06
C GLY A 605 -27.42 -11.65 -4.18
N GLY A 606 -28.52 -12.38 -4.33
CA GLY A 606 -29.70 -11.90 -5.06
C GLY A 606 -30.92 -11.73 -4.16
N ASN A 607 -31.25 -12.74 -3.34
CA ASN A 607 -32.44 -12.73 -2.49
C ASN A 607 -32.21 -12.09 -1.09
N ASN A 608 -30.97 -11.94 -0.64
CA ASN A 608 -30.65 -11.46 0.72
C ASN A 608 -30.72 -9.93 0.87
N ILE A 609 -30.30 -9.17 -0.17
CA ILE A 609 -30.27 -7.69 -0.12
C ILE A 609 -31.68 -7.10 0.00
N LEU A 610 -32.66 -7.62 -0.74
CA LEU A 610 -34.04 -7.11 -0.69
C LEU A 610 -34.66 -7.30 0.70
N GLN A 611 -34.37 -8.42 1.37
CA GLN A 611 -34.83 -8.67 2.74
C GLN A 611 -34.13 -7.75 3.75
N ALA A 612 -32.82 -7.53 3.57
CA ALA A 612 -32.05 -6.59 4.39
C ALA A 612 -32.55 -5.14 4.24
N ILE A 613 -32.92 -4.71 3.02
CA ILE A 613 -33.55 -3.41 2.78
C ILE A 613 -34.85 -3.29 3.57
N GLU A 614 -35.74 -4.28 3.50
CA GLU A 614 -37.02 -4.21 4.21
C GLU A 614 -36.85 -4.25 5.74
N LYS A 615 -35.89 -5.03 6.24
CA LYS A 615 -35.52 -5.01 7.67
C LYS A 615 -34.96 -3.65 8.09
N ALA A 616 -34.07 -3.06 7.29
CA ALA A 616 -33.46 -1.76 7.57
C ALA A 616 -34.49 -0.62 7.54
N LYS A 617 -35.50 -0.67 6.66
CA LYS A 617 -36.62 0.29 6.65
C LYS A 617 -37.45 0.29 7.93
N GLN A 618 -37.48 -0.84 8.64
CA GLN A 618 -38.21 -1.02 9.90
C GLN A 618 -37.34 -0.78 11.14
N ALA A 619 -36.02 -0.64 10.98
CA ALA A 619 -35.09 -0.47 12.09
C ALA A 619 -35.31 0.87 12.81
N THR A 620 -35.16 0.84 14.13
CA THR A 620 -35.27 2.02 15.01
C THR A 620 -34.01 2.13 15.86
N THR A 621 -33.79 3.30 16.45
CA THR A 621 -32.64 3.60 17.31
C THR A 621 -33.08 4.55 18.42
N ASP A 622 -32.33 4.55 19.53
CA ASP A 622 -32.56 5.45 20.67
C ASP A 622 -32.23 6.92 20.34
N GLY A 623 -31.64 7.17 19.17
CA GLY A 623 -31.26 8.49 18.67
C GLY A 623 -29.82 8.84 19.01
N THR A 624 -29.16 9.61 18.14
CA THR A 624 -27.78 10.07 18.36
C THR A 624 -27.78 11.51 18.87
N SER A 625 -27.07 11.78 19.95
CA SER A 625 -26.98 13.12 20.52
C SER A 625 -26.10 14.06 19.69
N PHE A 626 -26.58 15.28 19.47
CA PHE A 626 -25.77 16.37 18.94
C PHE A 626 -26.14 17.67 19.67
N ASP A 627 -25.30 18.11 20.59
CA ASP A 627 -25.52 19.34 21.34
C ASP A 627 -24.82 20.50 20.63
N TYR A 628 -25.47 21.65 20.58
CA TYR A 628 -24.87 22.87 20.04
C TYR A 628 -25.19 24.10 20.88
N GLU A 629 -24.27 25.04 20.86
CA GLU A 629 -24.37 26.35 21.51
C GLU A 629 -24.14 27.49 20.50
N ASP A 630 -24.20 28.74 20.96
CA ASP A 630 -24.03 29.92 20.10
C ASP A 630 -22.71 29.88 19.29
N ARG A 631 -21.63 29.38 19.89
CA ARG A 631 -20.34 29.14 19.22
C ARG A 631 -20.49 28.33 17.93
N ASP A 632 -21.26 27.25 17.97
CA ASP A 632 -21.40 26.34 16.84
C ASP A 632 -22.27 26.97 15.74
N VAL A 633 -23.26 27.77 16.13
CA VAL A 633 -24.06 28.58 15.21
C VAL A 633 -23.19 29.64 14.51
N ILE A 634 -22.36 30.36 15.26
CA ILE A 634 -21.42 31.36 14.70
C ILE A 634 -20.40 30.68 13.78
N LEU A 635 -19.83 29.55 14.20
CA LEU A 635 -18.88 28.77 13.40
C LEU A 635 -19.52 28.37 12.06
N TYR A 636 -20.74 27.85 12.08
CA TYR A 636 -21.46 27.50 10.86
C TYR A 636 -21.67 28.72 9.97
N ASN A 637 -22.21 29.80 10.52
CA ASN A 637 -22.50 31.02 9.77
C ASN A 637 -21.23 31.59 9.09
N LEU A 638 -20.10 31.66 9.81
CA LEU A 638 -18.80 32.06 9.25
C LEU A 638 -18.33 31.08 8.16
N SER A 639 -18.52 29.78 8.38
CA SER A 639 -18.12 28.74 7.43
C SER A 639 -18.94 28.70 6.14
N VAL A 640 -20.07 29.41 6.08
CA VAL A 640 -20.86 29.65 4.85
C VAL A 640 -20.79 31.12 4.42
N GLY A 641 -19.75 31.82 4.88
CA GLY A 641 -19.35 33.14 4.41
C GLY A 641 -20.04 34.33 5.07
N ALA A 642 -20.68 34.16 6.23
CA ALA A 642 -21.08 35.31 7.04
C ALA A 642 -19.85 36.14 7.41
N LYS A 643 -20.00 37.46 7.44
CA LYS A 643 -18.91 38.41 7.68
C LYS A 643 -19.04 39.01 9.07
N ARG A 644 -17.95 39.62 9.55
CA ARG A 644 -17.93 40.41 10.79
C ARG A 644 -18.99 41.53 10.85
N THR A 645 -19.54 41.93 9.69
CA THR A 645 -20.59 42.95 9.57
C THR A 645 -21.99 42.39 9.72
N ASP A 646 -22.16 41.08 9.61
CA ASP A 646 -23.47 40.41 9.65
C ASP A 646 -23.79 40.07 11.12
N LEU A 647 -23.86 41.11 11.97
CA LEU A 647 -23.95 40.96 13.43
C LEU A 647 -25.05 40.00 13.91
N PRO A 648 -26.26 39.96 13.30
CA PRO A 648 -27.28 38.96 13.63
C PRO A 648 -26.86 37.48 13.42
N LEU A 649 -25.75 37.22 12.72
CA LEU A 649 -25.24 35.87 12.45
C LEU A 649 -23.93 35.55 13.20
N VAL A 650 -23.18 36.56 13.66
CA VAL A 650 -21.82 36.37 14.18
C VAL A 650 -21.59 36.92 15.58
N TYR A 651 -22.61 37.51 16.20
CA TYR A 651 -22.52 38.07 17.55
C TYR A 651 -23.70 37.65 18.41
N GLU A 652 -23.43 36.83 19.43
CA GLU A 652 -24.40 36.19 20.31
C GLU A 652 -25.22 37.17 21.16
N ASN A 653 -24.67 38.37 21.46
CA ASN A 653 -25.39 39.42 22.20
C ASN A 653 -26.16 40.40 21.29
N ASN A 654 -26.19 40.19 19.98
CA ASN A 654 -27.07 40.96 19.10
C ASN A 654 -28.54 40.59 19.40
N GLU A 655 -29.43 41.59 19.52
CA GLU A 655 -30.86 41.36 19.80
C GLU A 655 -31.59 40.52 18.74
N HIS A 656 -30.96 40.30 17.58
CA HIS A 656 -31.46 39.50 16.48
C HIS A 656 -30.55 38.31 16.13
N PHE A 657 -29.68 37.88 17.07
CA PHE A 657 -28.81 36.72 16.87
C PHE A 657 -29.62 35.48 16.50
N GLN A 658 -29.26 34.84 15.39
CA GLN A 658 -30.00 33.69 14.86
C GLN A 658 -29.10 32.72 14.08
N ALA A 659 -29.52 31.46 14.04
CA ALA A 659 -28.99 30.47 13.11
C ALA A 659 -29.58 30.68 11.71
N LEU A 660 -28.76 30.53 10.66
CA LEU A 660 -29.27 30.39 9.31
C LEU A 660 -30.16 29.14 9.22
N PRO A 661 -31.28 29.15 8.46
CA PRO A 661 -32.13 27.97 8.31
C PRO A 661 -31.36 26.71 7.86
N THR A 662 -30.34 26.89 7.03
CA THR A 662 -29.47 25.80 6.55
C THR A 662 -28.62 25.13 7.64
N TYR A 663 -28.53 25.71 8.85
CA TYR A 663 -27.93 25.04 10.01
C TYR A 663 -28.61 23.69 10.32
N GLY A 664 -29.87 23.51 9.91
CA GLY A 664 -30.61 22.26 10.11
C GLY A 664 -29.98 21.01 9.49
N VAL A 665 -28.98 21.14 8.60
CA VAL A 665 -28.19 20.01 8.06
C VAL A 665 -26.99 19.63 8.94
N ILE A 666 -26.75 20.32 10.04
CA ILE A 666 -25.59 20.07 10.93
C ILE A 666 -25.88 18.98 11.98
N PRO A 667 -27.00 19.01 12.74
CA PRO A 667 -27.19 18.12 13.89
C PRO A 667 -27.28 16.61 13.57
N TRP A 668 -27.35 16.23 12.29
CA TRP A 668 -27.35 14.83 11.88
C TRP A 668 -25.95 14.24 11.67
N PHE A 669 -24.89 15.04 11.70
CA PHE A 669 -23.55 14.53 11.46
C PHE A 669 -23.15 13.58 12.60
N ASN A 670 -22.48 12.49 12.24
CA ASN A 670 -22.12 11.38 13.14
C ASN A 670 -23.33 10.59 13.70
N THR A 671 -24.53 10.75 13.13
CA THR A 671 -25.68 9.90 13.50
C THR A 671 -25.36 8.43 13.22
N ALA A 672 -25.53 7.59 14.23
CA ALA A 672 -25.40 6.14 14.10
C ALA A 672 -26.64 5.56 13.40
N ASN A 673 -26.47 5.10 12.16
CA ASN A 673 -27.55 4.44 11.41
C ASN A 673 -27.73 2.99 11.90
N PRO A 674 -28.97 2.51 12.11
CA PRO A 674 -29.24 1.13 12.50
C PRO A 674 -29.15 0.12 11.34
N TRP A 675 -28.54 0.51 10.21
CA TRP A 675 -28.29 -0.33 9.04
C TRP A 675 -26.90 -0.03 8.47
N ASN A 676 -26.27 -1.04 7.85
CA ASN A 676 -25.03 -0.85 7.10
C ASN A 676 -25.33 -0.74 5.61
N MET A 677 -24.52 0.06 4.90
CA MET A 677 -24.66 0.21 3.44
C MET A 677 -24.35 -1.09 2.69
N ASP A 678 -23.38 -1.88 3.18
CA ASP A 678 -23.01 -3.18 2.61
C ASP A 678 -24.16 -4.20 2.61
N ASP A 679 -25.09 -4.08 3.55
CA ASP A 679 -26.23 -5.00 3.68
C ASP A 679 -27.35 -4.67 2.69
N ILE A 680 -27.44 -3.40 2.26
CA ILE A 680 -28.60 -2.88 1.52
C ILE A 680 -28.30 -2.55 0.05
N VAL A 681 -27.04 -2.57 -0.38
CA VAL A 681 -26.65 -2.45 -1.80
C VAL A 681 -25.56 -3.46 -2.15
N ALA A 682 -25.47 -3.87 -3.42
CA ALA A 682 -24.42 -4.78 -3.86
C ALA A 682 -23.06 -4.05 -3.93
N ASN A 683 -21.93 -4.74 -3.69
CA ASN A 683 -20.58 -4.21 -3.94
C ASN A 683 -20.37 -2.76 -3.42
N PHE A 684 -20.82 -2.46 -2.20
CA PHE A 684 -20.71 -1.11 -1.66
C PHE A 684 -19.25 -0.67 -1.59
N SER A 685 -18.99 0.55 -2.04
CA SER A 685 -17.70 1.22 -1.84
C SER A 685 -17.96 2.65 -1.39
N PRO A 686 -17.46 3.06 -0.21
CA PRO A 686 -17.56 4.43 0.25
C PRO A 686 -16.96 5.44 -0.75
N MET A 687 -15.98 5.01 -1.55
CA MET A 687 -15.28 5.89 -2.51
C MET A 687 -16.06 6.11 -3.80
N MET A 688 -17.07 5.28 -4.05
CA MET A 688 -17.97 5.39 -5.19
C MET A 688 -19.28 6.10 -4.83
N LEU A 689 -19.45 6.47 -3.55
CA LEU A 689 -20.59 7.20 -3.02
C LEU A 689 -20.47 8.69 -3.34
N LEU A 690 -21.49 9.23 -4.00
CA LEU A 690 -21.65 10.66 -4.25
C LEU A 690 -22.93 11.14 -3.55
N HIS A 691 -22.82 12.21 -2.76
CA HIS A 691 -24.00 12.89 -2.24
C HIS A 691 -24.67 13.65 -3.38
N GLY A 692 -25.80 13.14 -3.87
CA GLY A 692 -26.44 13.65 -5.09
C GLY A 692 -27.45 14.76 -4.82
N GLU A 693 -28.18 14.66 -3.72
CA GLU A 693 -29.37 15.46 -3.46
C GLU A 693 -29.61 15.63 -1.97
N GLN A 694 -30.07 16.83 -1.56
CA GLN A 694 -30.38 17.16 -0.18
C GLN A 694 -31.74 17.85 -0.09
N TYR A 695 -32.62 17.38 0.79
CA TYR A 695 -33.81 18.10 1.25
C TYR A 695 -33.68 18.39 2.74
N MET A 696 -34.08 19.58 3.17
CA MET A 696 -34.16 19.95 4.57
C MET A 696 -35.43 20.73 4.86
N GLU A 697 -35.94 20.58 6.08
CA GLU A 697 -37.11 21.27 6.62
C GLU A 697 -36.80 21.72 8.04
N VAL A 698 -37.02 23.00 8.31
CA VAL A 698 -37.02 23.57 9.66
C VAL A 698 -38.44 23.44 10.21
N ARG A 699 -38.58 22.68 11.30
CA ARG A 699 -39.88 22.37 11.91
C ARG A 699 -40.22 23.27 13.09
N LYS A 700 -39.23 23.97 13.65
CA LYS A 700 -39.41 24.94 14.73
C LYS A 700 -38.77 26.29 14.39
N PHE A 701 -39.54 27.37 14.56
CA PHE A 701 -39.06 28.76 14.47
C PHE A 701 -39.43 29.54 15.74
N PRO A 702 -38.57 30.49 16.19
CA PRO A 702 -37.20 30.69 15.75
C PRO A 702 -36.35 29.44 16.04
N ILE A 703 -35.30 29.23 15.23
CA ILE A 703 -34.36 28.14 15.45
C ILE A 703 -33.62 28.43 16.77
N PRO A 704 -33.59 27.49 17.73
CA PRO A 704 -32.80 27.67 18.94
C PRO A 704 -31.35 27.98 18.59
N THR A 705 -30.73 28.94 19.28
CA THR A 705 -29.30 29.25 19.11
C THR A 705 -28.41 28.37 20.00
N ALA A 706 -29.03 27.61 20.90
CA ALA A 706 -28.42 26.51 21.63
C ALA A 706 -29.49 25.43 21.87
N ALA A 707 -29.16 24.16 21.66
CA ALA A 707 -30.04 23.06 21.98
C ALA A 707 -29.25 21.78 22.25
N LYS A 708 -29.83 20.94 23.11
CA LYS A 708 -29.46 19.52 23.18
C LYS A 708 -30.37 18.76 22.26
N THR A 709 -29.84 17.94 21.36
CA THR A 709 -30.68 17.27 20.36
C THR A 709 -30.45 15.77 20.30
N LEU A 710 -31.49 15.04 19.85
CA LEU A 710 -31.41 13.64 19.46
C LEU A 710 -31.86 13.51 18.01
N THR A 711 -31.02 12.89 17.18
CA THR A 711 -31.32 12.65 15.77
C THR A 711 -31.67 11.18 15.53
N TYR A 712 -32.80 10.95 14.88
CA TYR A 712 -33.36 9.64 14.57
C TYR A 712 -33.29 9.39 13.04
N PRO A 713 -32.36 8.55 12.57
CA PRO A 713 -32.25 8.14 11.17
C PRO A 713 -33.33 7.12 10.79
N LYS A 714 -33.73 7.15 9.53
CA LYS A 714 -34.65 6.18 8.92
C LYS A 714 -34.26 5.92 7.46
N LEU A 715 -34.11 4.65 7.08
CA LEU A 715 -33.94 4.28 5.67
C LEU A 715 -35.28 4.49 4.97
N ILE A 716 -35.34 5.44 4.03
CA ILE A 716 -36.56 5.77 3.29
C ILE A 716 -36.70 4.82 2.10
N ASP A 717 -35.66 4.73 1.27
CA ASP A 717 -35.73 3.97 0.03
C ASP A 717 -34.35 3.52 -0.47
N VAL A 718 -34.33 2.43 -1.23
CA VAL A 718 -33.16 1.94 -1.95
C VAL A 718 -33.58 1.56 -3.36
N VAL A 719 -33.00 2.23 -4.35
CA VAL A 719 -33.37 2.10 -5.77
C VAL A 719 -32.23 1.46 -6.53
N ASP A 720 -32.52 0.38 -7.25
CA ASP A 720 -31.56 -0.33 -8.09
C ASP A 720 -31.50 0.31 -9.49
N LYS A 721 -30.38 0.93 -9.86
CA LYS A 721 -30.17 1.52 -11.19
C LYS A 721 -29.40 0.60 -12.13
N GLY A 722 -29.35 -0.71 -11.84
CA GLY A 722 -28.65 -1.72 -12.64
C GLY A 722 -27.15 -1.74 -12.37
N ASN A 723 -26.43 -0.66 -12.71
CA ASN A 723 -24.99 -0.55 -12.43
C ASN A 723 -24.67 0.42 -11.28
N ALA A 724 -25.67 0.89 -10.55
CA ALA A 724 -25.55 1.79 -9.42
C ALA A 724 -26.76 1.63 -8.48
N ALA A 725 -26.67 2.16 -7.28
CA ALA A 725 -27.78 2.28 -6.35
C ALA A 725 -28.05 3.73 -5.97
N LEU A 726 -29.31 4.06 -5.68
CA LEU A 726 -29.64 5.25 -4.89
C LEU A 726 -30.09 4.80 -3.51
N VAL A 727 -29.53 5.41 -2.47
CA VAL A 727 -29.99 5.22 -1.10
C VAL A 727 -30.53 6.55 -0.59
N VAL A 728 -31.78 6.54 -0.10
CA VAL A 728 -32.47 7.70 0.47
C VAL A 728 -32.61 7.48 1.97
N SER A 729 -32.00 8.37 2.75
CA SER A 729 -32.04 8.32 4.23
C SER A 729 -32.69 9.58 4.77
N GLY A 730 -33.65 9.41 5.67
CA GLY A 730 -34.33 10.47 6.40
C GLY A 730 -33.78 10.62 7.80
N TYR A 731 -33.78 11.83 8.35
CA TYR A 731 -33.30 12.09 9.69
C TYR A 731 -34.20 13.13 10.36
N THR A 732 -34.76 12.79 11.52
CA THR A 732 -35.55 13.71 12.33
C THR A 732 -34.74 14.11 13.55
N THR A 733 -34.43 15.39 13.68
CA THR A 733 -33.71 15.94 14.84
C THR A 733 -34.72 16.57 15.79
N LYS A 734 -34.72 16.12 17.05
CA LYS A 734 -35.61 16.58 18.10
C LYS A 734 -34.83 17.31 19.20
N ASP A 735 -35.46 18.26 19.88
CA ASP A 735 -34.98 18.77 21.15
C ASP A 735 -35.01 17.62 22.19
N ALA A 736 -33.88 17.33 22.81
CA ALA A 736 -33.72 16.19 23.71
C ALA A 736 -34.52 16.34 25.01
N LYS A 737 -34.91 17.57 25.39
CA LYS A 737 -35.67 17.86 26.60
C LYS A 737 -37.18 17.87 26.34
N THR A 738 -37.63 18.49 25.25
CA THR A 738 -39.06 18.65 24.96
C THR A 738 -39.61 17.57 24.02
N GLY A 739 -38.75 16.88 23.27
CA GLY A 739 -39.14 15.92 22.23
C GLY A 739 -39.70 16.55 20.95
N GLU A 740 -39.69 17.89 20.86
CA GLU A 740 -40.20 18.65 19.72
C GLU A 740 -39.26 18.53 18.51
N ASP A 741 -39.82 18.34 17.32
CA ASP A 741 -39.04 18.28 16.08
C ASP A 741 -38.45 19.66 15.74
N LEU A 742 -37.12 19.72 15.64
CA LEU A 742 -36.39 20.92 15.21
C LEU A 742 -36.17 20.92 13.70
N PHE A 743 -35.69 19.78 13.18
CA PHE A 743 -35.34 19.64 11.77
C PHE A 743 -35.75 18.27 11.22
N TYR A 744 -36.03 18.24 9.92
CA TYR A 744 -36.13 17.01 9.15
C TYR A 744 -35.30 17.12 7.89
N ASN A 745 -34.52 16.08 7.59
CA ASN A 745 -33.64 16.05 6.43
C ASN A 745 -33.82 14.76 5.64
N GLU A 746 -33.64 14.84 4.32
CA GLU A 746 -33.45 13.67 3.46
C GLU A 746 -32.15 13.81 2.65
N SER A 747 -31.27 12.83 2.81
CA SER A 747 -30.08 12.65 1.98
C SER A 747 -30.35 11.61 0.91
N THR A 748 -30.08 11.94 -0.35
CA THR A 748 -29.96 10.94 -1.41
C THR A 748 -28.51 10.80 -1.79
N VAL A 749 -27.98 9.58 -1.68
CA VAL A 749 -26.64 9.23 -2.15
C VAL A 749 -26.74 8.32 -3.37
N PHE A 750 -25.83 8.51 -4.33
CA PHE A 750 -25.70 7.70 -5.53
C PHE A 750 -24.40 6.92 -5.45
N ILE A 751 -24.50 5.59 -5.49
CA ILE A 751 -23.38 4.68 -5.27
C ILE A 751 -23.10 3.93 -6.57
N ARG A 752 -22.02 4.30 -7.24
CA ARG A 752 -21.63 3.73 -8.54
C ARG A 752 -21.08 2.31 -8.35
N GLY A 753 -21.44 1.40 -9.27
CA GLY A 753 -21.01 0.00 -9.22
C GLY A 753 -21.84 -0.88 -8.28
N SER A 754 -22.78 -0.29 -7.54
CA SER A 754 -23.50 -0.96 -6.46
C SER A 754 -24.95 -1.36 -6.77
N GLY A 755 -25.29 -1.49 -8.05
CA GLY A 755 -26.61 -1.94 -8.53
C GLY A 755 -26.65 -3.45 -8.82
N GLY A 756 -27.76 -3.90 -9.42
CA GLY A 756 -27.89 -5.26 -9.96
C GLY A 756 -28.32 -6.30 -8.93
N PHE A 757 -28.94 -5.86 -7.83
CA PHE A 757 -29.45 -6.70 -6.75
C PHE A 757 -30.95 -7.00 -6.88
N GLY A 758 -31.59 -6.62 -8.00
CA GLY A 758 -32.98 -6.96 -8.31
C GLY A 758 -34.02 -6.07 -7.61
N GLY A 759 -33.61 -4.88 -7.14
CA GLY A 759 -34.50 -3.90 -6.51
C GLY A 759 -35.34 -3.10 -7.52
N SER A 760 -36.23 -2.24 -7.01
CA SER A 760 -37.04 -1.37 -7.88
C SER A 760 -36.17 -0.38 -8.66
N PRO A 761 -36.42 -0.16 -9.97
CA PRO A 761 -35.67 0.80 -10.79
C PRO A 761 -36.05 2.27 -10.54
N LYS A 762 -37.11 2.51 -9.76
CA LYS A 762 -37.65 3.83 -9.42
C LYS A 762 -37.90 3.92 -7.92
N PRO A 763 -37.84 5.14 -7.33
CA PRO A 763 -38.27 5.35 -5.96
C PRO A 763 -39.68 4.82 -5.73
N THR A 764 -39.87 4.11 -4.63
CA THR A 764 -41.12 3.45 -4.21
C THR A 764 -41.68 4.07 -2.94
N ALA A 765 -40.84 4.68 -2.11
CA ALA A 765 -41.28 5.23 -0.82
C ALA A 765 -42.02 6.57 -0.99
N PRO A 766 -43.11 6.81 -0.24
CA PRO A 766 -43.75 8.12 -0.19
C PRO A 766 -42.82 9.14 0.46
N ARG A 767 -42.66 10.30 -0.16
CA ARG A 767 -41.77 11.38 0.26
C ARG A 767 -42.49 12.74 0.20
N PRO A 768 -42.08 13.75 0.98
CA PRO A 768 -42.65 15.09 0.91
C PRO A 768 -42.61 15.63 -0.53
N LYS A 769 -43.68 16.31 -0.97
CA LYS A 769 -43.78 16.86 -2.34
C LYS A 769 -42.58 17.75 -2.70
N ALA A 770 -42.14 18.59 -1.76
CA ALA A 770 -40.97 19.45 -1.94
C ALA A 770 -39.64 18.67 -2.05
N ALA A 771 -39.52 17.52 -1.39
CA ALA A 771 -38.29 16.69 -1.42
C ALA A 771 -38.06 16.00 -2.78
N VAL A 772 -39.13 15.78 -3.55
CA VAL A 772 -39.11 15.15 -4.89
C VAL A 772 -39.41 16.12 -6.03
N ALA A 773 -39.65 17.40 -5.72
CA ALA A 773 -39.94 18.42 -6.72
C ALA A 773 -38.71 18.68 -7.61
N SER A 774 -38.95 18.85 -8.91
CA SER A 774 -37.93 19.29 -9.86
C SER A 774 -38.12 20.79 -10.13
N TYR A 775 -37.46 21.62 -9.33
CA TYR A 775 -37.51 23.08 -9.47
C TYR A 775 -36.66 23.52 -10.67
N LYS A 776 -37.27 23.55 -11.86
CA LYS A 776 -36.62 24.02 -13.08
C LYS A 776 -36.54 25.54 -13.07
N ALA A 777 -35.35 26.08 -13.38
CA ALA A 777 -35.17 27.52 -13.55
C ALA A 777 -36.11 28.04 -14.67
N PRO A 778 -36.91 29.09 -14.39
CA PRO A 778 -37.74 29.74 -15.40
C PRO A 778 -36.92 30.26 -16.58
N GLN A 779 -37.48 30.19 -17.80
CA GLN A 779 -36.87 30.76 -19.01
C GLN A 779 -37.10 32.29 -19.09
N ARG A 780 -36.75 33.00 -18.00
CA ARG A 780 -36.77 34.47 -17.87
C ARG A 780 -35.60 34.91 -17.00
N LYS A 781 -35.29 36.21 -17.00
CA LYS A 781 -34.23 36.76 -16.14
C LYS A 781 -34.50 36.45 -14.65
N PRO A 782 -33.47 36.16 -13.84
CA PRO A 782 -33.60 36.03 -12.39
C PRO A 782 -34.15 37.32 -11.77
N ASP A 783 -34.96 37.16 -10.71
CA ASP A 783 -35.46 38.28 -9.91
C ASP A 783 -34.36 38.87 -9.02
N ALA A 784 -33.40 38.03 -8.60
CA ALA A 784 -32.21 38.44 -7.88
C ALA A 784 -31.01 37.56 -8.25
N VAL A 785 -29.82 38.16 -8.19
CA VAL A 785 -28.54 37.48 -8.39
C VAL A 785 -27.59 37.93 -7.30
N VAL A 786 -26.98 36.97 -6.59
CA VAL A 786 -25.97 37.25 -5.56
C VAL A 786 -24.71 36.47 -5.90
N GLU A 787 -23.57 37.14 -5.87
CA GLU A 787 -22.25 36.53 -6.05
C GLU A 787 -21.45 36.59 -4.76
N GLU A 788 -20.82 35.48 -4.42
CA GLU A 788 -19.94 35.39 -3.26
C GLU A 788 -18.70 34.58 -3.57
N LYS A 789 -17.53 35.18 -3.35
CA LYS A 789 -16.25 34.50 -3.45
C LYS A 789 -15.96 33.74 -2.16
N THR A 790 -15.78 32.44 -2.26
CA THR A 790 -15.38 31.59 -1.14
C THR A 790 -13.90 31.82 -0.79
N SER A 791 -13.52 31.58 0.47
CA SER A 791 -12.11 31.55 0.88
C SER A 791 -11.41 30.29 0.33
N GLU A 792 -10.08 30.33 0.17
CA GLU A 792 -9.28 29.11 -0.05
C GLU A 792 -9.38 28.15 1.14
N ASP A 793 -9.61 28.67 2.35
CA ASP A 793 -9.76 27.90 3.58
C ASP A 793 -11.22 27.47 3.86
N GLN A 794 -12.15 27.74 2.94
CA GLN A 794 -13.59 27.57 3.20
C GLN A 794 -13.95 26.14 3.60
N ALA A 795 -13.37 25.14 2.92
CA ALA A 795 -13.58 23.73 3.23
C ALA A 795 -12.94 23.32 4.57
N ALA A 796 -11.79 23.91 4.92
CA ALA A 796 -11.11 23.69 6.19
C ALA A 796 -11.91 24.22 7.38
N LEU A 797 -12.63 25.32 7.19
CA LEU A 797 -13.54 25.90 8.18
C LEU A 797 -14.86 25.12 8.26
N TYR A 798 -15.50 24.84 7.12
CA TYR A 798 -16.81 24.18 7.08
C TYR A 798 -16.80 22.77 7.69
N ARG A 799 -15.75 22.00 7.45
CA ARG A 799 -15.61 20.64 8.04
C ARG A 799 -15.66 20.63 9.56
N LEU A 800 -15.38 21.75 10.24
CA LEU A 800 -15.42 21.82 11.69
C LEU A 800 -16.83 21.60 12.26
N ASN A 801 -17.87 21.85 11.46
CA ASN A 801 -19.27 21.66 11.84
C ASN A 801 -19.72 20.18 11.92
N GLY A 802 -18.90 19.22 11.47
CA GLY A 802 -19.20 17.79 11.63
C GLY A 802 -18.77 16.91 10.46
N ASP A 803 -18.77 17.42 9.23
CA ASP A 803 -18.33 16.67 8.05
C ASP A 803 -16.80 16.63 7.94
N ARG A 804 -16.19 15.62 8.56
CA ARG A 804 -14.74 15.45 8.64
C ARG A 804 -14.13 14.73 7.44
N ASN A 805 -14.88 14.45 6.37
CA ASN A 805 -14.41 13.68 5.21
C ASN A 805 -13.09 14.24 4.64
N PRO A 806 -12.01 13.42 4.52
CA PRO A 806 -10.72 13.87 4.02
C PRO A 806 -10.75 14.41 2.58
N LEU A 807 -11.76 14.04 1.77
CA LEU A 807 -11.98 14.54 0.41
C LEU A 807 -11.92 16.06 0.29
N HIS A 808 -12.25 16.78 1.38
CA HIS A 808 -12.35 18.23 1.43
C HIS A 808 -11.11 18.94 1.97
N ILE A 809 -10.05 18.21 2.34
CA ILE A 809 -8.85 18.81 2.92
C ILE A 809 -7.53 18.14 2.51
N ASP A 810 -7.53 16.82 2.28
CA ASP A 810 -6.33 16.05 1.96
C ASP A 810 -6.22 15.81 0.45
N PRO A 811 -5.23 16.43 -0.24
CA PRO A 811 -5.05 16.28 -1.68
C PRO A 811 -4.86 14.84 -2.14
N GLU A 812 -4.25 13.97 -1.33
CA GLU A 812 -4.05 12.57 -1.72
C GLU A 812 -5.37 11.80 -1.69
N PHE A 813 -6.18 12.04 -0.65
CA PHE A 813 -7.52 11.45 -0.58
C PHE A 813 -8.47 12.01 -1.67
N SER A 814 -8.37 13.31 -1.99
CA SER A 814 -9.20 13.90 -3.05
C SER A 814 -8.94 13.30 -4.42
N LYS A 815 -7.67 12.99 -4.74
CA LYS A 815 -7.28 12.31 -6.00
C LYS A 815 -7.92 10.95 -6.13
N VAL A 816 -8.01 10.20 -5.04
CA VAL A 816 -8.67 8.90 -5.00
C VAL A 816 -10.16 9.01 -5.34
N GLY A 817 -10.83 10.08 -4.89
CA GLY A 817 -12.20 10.42 -5.28
C GLY A 817 -12.36 10.93 -6.73
N GLY A 818 -11.27 11.04 -7.49
CA GLY A 818 -11.25 11.53 -8.87
C GLY A 818 -11.08 13.05 -9.01
N PHE A 819 -10.72 13.76 -7.94
CA PHE A 819 -10.56 15.22 -7.95
C PHE A 819 -9.08 15.61 -7.89
N LYS A 820 -8.66 16.58 -8.71
CA LYS A 820 -7.25 17.02 -8.77
C LYS A 820 -6.78 17.72 -7.49
N THR A 821 -7.70 18.36 -6.78
CA THR A 821 -7.48 19.09 -5.54
C THR A 821 -8.68 18.88 -4.62
N PRO A 822 -8.55 19.13 -3.30
CA PRO A 822 -9.69 19.13 -2.39
C PRO A 822 -10.81 20.05 -2.87
N ILE A 823 -12.03 19.53 -2.80
CA ILE A 823 -13.24 20.21 -3.26
C ILE A 823 -13.99 20.78 -2.06
N LEU A 824 -14.79 21.82 -2.28
CA LEU A 824 -15.71 22.33 -1.27
C LEU A 824 -16.87 21.34 -1.05
N HIS A 825 -17.35 21.22 0.18
CA HIS A 825 -18.52 20.40 0.49
C HIS A 825 -19.74 20.86 -0.31
N GLY A 826 -20.53 19.92 -0.82
CA GLY A 826 -21.82 20.23 -1.46
C GLY A 826 -22.75 20.98 -0.50
N LEU A 827 -22.81 20.53 0.76
CA LEU A 827 -23.59 21.18 1.82
C LEU A 827 -23.05 22.57 2.21
N CYS A 828 -21.76 22.86 2.00
CA CYS A 828 -21.24 24.22 2.14
C CYS A 828 -21.75 25.12 1.01
N SER A 829 -21.76 24.62 -0.23
CA SER A 829 -22.34 25.36 -1.37
C SER A 829 -23.84 25.59 -1.17
N LEU A 830 -24.56 24.60 -0.61
CA LEU A 830 -25.96 24.75 -0.19
C LEU A 830 -26.10 25.85 0.86
N GLY A 831 -25.25 25.87 1.88
CA GLY A 831 -25.25 26.89 2.92
C GLY A 831 -25.06 28.31 2.38
N VAL A 832 -24.10 28.50 1.46
CA VAL A 832 -23.88 29.80 0.79
C VAL A 832 -25.12 30.23 -0.01
N SER A 833 -25.66 29.35 -0.85
CA SER A 833 -26.86 29.66 -1.64
C SER A 833 -28.10 29.89 -0.76
N GLY A 834 -28.24 29.13 0.33
CA GLY A 834 -29.32 29.29 1.31
C GLY A 834 -29.21 30.62 2.06
N LYS A 835 -27.98 31.07 2.39
CA LYS A 835 -27.73 32.41 2.91
C LYS A 835 -28.15 33.48 1.91
N HIS A 836 -27.83 33.33 0.62
CA HIS A 836 -28.28 34.28 -0.41
C HIS A 836 -29.81 34.38 -0.49
N VAL A 837 -30.52 33.24 -0.44
CA VAL A 837 -31.99 33.21 -0.39
C VAL A 837 -32.50 33.90 0.88
N PHE A 838 -31.90 33.59 2.03
CA PHE A 838 -32.27 34.16 3.32
C PHE A 838 -32.08 35.68 3.38
N SER A 839 -30.92 36.18 2.94
CA SER A 839 -30.62 37.62 2.87
C SER A 839 -31.54 38.36 1.90
N THR A 840 -31.96 37.71 0.81
CA THR A 840 -32.77 38.36 -0.24
C THR A 840 -34.27 38.33 0.07
N TYR A 841 -34.79 37.21 0.56
CA TYR A 841 -36.22 36.95 0.69
C TYR A 841 -36.69 36.62 2.11
N GLY A 842 -35.77 36.40 3.06
CA GLY A 842 -36.07 36.05 4.45
C GLY A 842 -36.09 34.55 4.73
N ALA A 843 -36.58 34.18 5.92
CA ALA A 843 -36.62 32.80 6.39
C ALA A 843 -37.44 31.89 5.46
N PHE A 844 -36.99 30.64 5.31
CA PHE A 844 -37.67 29.60 4.55
C PHE A 844 -37.89 28.36 5.41
N LYS A 845 -39.04 27.71 5.21
CA LYS A 845 -39.47 26.50 5.91
C LYS A 845 -38.67 25.28 5.45
N ASN A 846 -38.43 25.15 4.16
CA ASN A 846 -37.72 24.02 3.59
C ASN A 846 -36.87 24.43 2.39
N LEU A 847 -35.89 23.59 2.05
CA LEU A 847 -35.00 23.78 0.93
C LEU A 847 -34.61 22.44 0.31
N LYS A 848 -34.67 22.35 -1.01
CA LYS A 848 -34.27 21.19 -1.82
C LYS A 848 -33.18 21.60 -2.78
N VAL A 849 -32.14 20.78 -2.94
CA VAL A 849 -31.11 20.93 -3.97
C VAL A 849 -30.72 19.60 -4.61
N ARG A 850 -30.16 19.70 -5.82
CA ARG A 850 -29.32 18.67 -6.45
C ARG A 850 -27.90 19.22 -6.64
N PHE A 851 -26.91 18.47 -6.16
CA PHE A 851 -25.50 18.75 -6.42
C PHE A 851 -25.17 18.28 -7.84
N SER A 852 -24.73 19.21 -8.68
CA SER A 852 -24.59 18.99 -10.13
C SER A 852 -23.21 19.29 -10.68
N GLY A 853 -22.29 19.75 -9.81
CA GLY A 853 -20.90 19.95 -10.17
C GLY A 853 -20.02 20.16 -8.95
N VAL A 854 -18.76 20.48 -9.24
CA VAL A 854 -17.68 20.60 -8.26
C VAL A 854 -17.35 22.06 -8.06
N VAL A 855 -17.19 22.47 -6.81
CA VAL A 855 -16.71 23.80 -6.42
C VAL A 855 -15.34 23.62 -5.75
N LEU A 856 -14.36 24.41 -6.15
CA LEU A 856 -13.08 24.48 -5.45
C LEU A 856 -13.11 25.65 -4.46
N PRO A 857 -12.53 25.51 -3.24
CA PRO A 857 -12.32 26.63 -2.35
C PRO A 857 -11.57 27.77 -3.07
N GLY A 858 -11.96 29.02 -2.81
CA GLY A 858 -11.43 30.20 -3.50
C GLY A 858 -12.25 30.65 -4.72
N GLN A 859 -13.14 29.80 -5.24
CA GLN A 859 -14.00 30.13 -6.39
C GLN A 859 -15.23 30.95 -5.98
N THR A 860 -15.81 31.63 -6.97
CA THR A 860 -16.98 32.50 -6.83
C THR A 860 -18.27 31.76 -7.19
N LEU A 861 -19.21 31.74 -6.25
CA LEU A 861 -20.54 31.18 -6.43
C LEU A 861 -21.52 32.29 -6.80
N ARG A 862 -22.21 32.15 -7.93
CA ARG A 862 -23.33 33.00 -8.36
C ARG A 862 -24.64 32.25 -8.13
N THR A 863 -25.48 32.74 -7.24
CA THR A 863 -26.83 32.23 -7.02
C THR A 863 -27.84 33.09 -7.75
N GLU A 864 -28.53 32.50 -8.71
CA GLU A 864 -29.63 33.12 -9.46
C GLU A 864 -30.96 32.65 -8.86
N MET A 865 -31.87 33.58 -8.59
CA MET A 865 -33.10 33.32 -7.84
C MET A 865 -34.33 33.86 -8.58
N TRP A 866 -35.40 33.07 -8.60
CA TRP A 866 -36.71 33.41 -9.17
C TRP A 866 -37.78 33.13 -8.13
N LYS A 867 -38.58 34.15 -7.80
CA LYS A 867 -39.68 34.01 -6.84
C LYS A 867 -40.96 33.67 -7.59
N GLU A 868 -41.46 32.45 -7.42
CA GLU A 868 -42.71 31.94 -7.99
C GLU A 868 -43.70 31.67 -6.84
N GLY A 869 -44.58 32.64 -6.56
CA GLY A 869 -45.48 32.59 -5.41
C GLY A 869 -44.71 32.60 -4.08
N ASN A 870 -44.89 31.55 -3.27
CA ASN A 870 -44.19 31.37 -1.98
C ASN A 870 -42.87 30.59 -2.10
N VAL A 871 -42.45 30.20 -3.31
CA VAL A 871 -41.23 29.42 -3.54
C VAL A 871 -40.19 30.26 -4.26
N VAL A 872 -38.96 30.26 -3.75
CA VAL A 872 -37.80 30.78 -4.45
C VAL A 872 -37.11 29.62 -5.15
N ILE A 873 -37.25 29.54 -6.47
CA ILE A 873 -36.47 28.64 -7.32
C ILE A 873 -35.08 29.25 -7.46
N PHE A 874 -34.02 28.45 -7.33
CA PHE A 874 -32.67 28.94 -7.52
C PHE A 874 -31.75 27.94 -8.20
N GLN A 875 -30.66 28.44 -8.75
CA GLN A 875 -29.52 27.65 -9.19
C GLN A 875 -28.24 28.33 -8.78
N THR A 876 -27.14 27.60 -8.75
CA THR A 876 -25.83 28.17 -8.39
C THR A 876 -24.77 27.72 -9.37
N THR A 877 -24.04 28.68 -9.92
CA THR A 877 -23.00 28.49 -10.92
C THR A 877 -21.65 28.94 -10.35
N VAL A 878 -20.59 28.21 -10.68
CA VAL A 878 -19.21 28.62 -10.40
C VAL A 878 -18.79 29.62 -11.47
N VAL A 879 -18.71 30.92 -11.14
CA VAL A 879 -18.43 32.00 -12.10
C VAL A 879 -17.12 31.74 -12.84
N ASP A 880 -16.09 31.29 -12.12
CA ASP A 880 -14.75 31.03 -12.65
C ASP A 880 -14.72 29.98 -13.76
N THR A 881 -15.71 29.08 -13.82
CA THR A 881 -15.74 27.97 -14.79
C THR A 881 -16.98 27.97 -15.68
N GLY A 882 -18.00 28.77 -15.35
CA GLY A 882 -19.33 28.74 -15.98
C GLY A 882 -20.13 27.46 -15.73
N LYS A 883 -19.66 26.56 -14.84
CA LYS A 883 -20.30 25.26 -14.59
C LYS A 883 -21.31 25.33 -13.45
N PRO A 884 -22.42 24.55 -13.53
CA PRO A 884 -23.38 24.48 -12.43
C PRO A 884 -22.78 23.76 -11.21
N ALA A 885 -23.04 24.29 -10.02
CA ALA A 885 -22.79 23.65 -8.74
C ALA A 885 -24.08 23.06 -8.17
N ILE A 886 -25.17 23.84 -8.16
CA ILE A 886 -26.50 23.46 -7.66
C ILE A 886 -27.53 23.69 -8.75
N THR A 887 -28.35 22.67 -9.01
CA THR A 887 -29.50 22.73 -9.93
C THR A 887 -30.74 22.13 -9.28
N GLY A 888 -31.89 22.30 -9.93
CA GLY A 888 -33.15 21.70 -9.46
C GLY A 888 -33.57 22.16 -8.07
N ALA A 889 -33.18 23.38 -7.68
CA ALA A 889 -33.27 23.83 -6.30
C ALA A 889 -34.42 24.81 -6.05
N GLY A 890 -35.02 24.70 -4.87
CA GLY A 890 -36.13 25.52 -4.46
C GLY A 890 -36.21 25.63 -2.94
N ALA A 891 -36.66 26.78 -2.46
CA ALA A 891 -36.89 27.06 -1.04
C ALA A 891 -38.29 27.64 -0.84
N GLU A 892 -39.08 27.04 0.04
CA GLU A 892 -40.42 27.54 0.39
C GLU A 892 -40.31 28.55 1.55
N LEU A 893 -40.70 29.79 1.32
CA LEU A 893 -40.58 30.87 2.30
C LEU A 893 -41.55 30.66 3.49
N LEU A 894 -41.16 31.15 4.66
CA LEU A 894 -42.07 31.24 5.81
C LEU A 894 -43.11 32.34 5.55
N GLU A 895 -44.38 32.12 5.92
CA GLU A 895 -45.42 33.13 5.76
C GLU A 895 -45.02 34.46 6.43
N GLY A 896 -45.09 35.56 5.68
CA GLY A 896 -44.70 36.89 6.15
C GLY A 896 -43.18 37.16 6.21
N ALA A 897 -42.34 36.28 5.63
CA ALA A 897 -40.89 36.49 5.56
C ALA A 897 -40.53 37.83 4.88
N LYS A 898 -39.63 38.58 5.53
CA LYS A 898 -38.96 39.78 4.99
C LYS A 898 -37.45 39.59 5.16
N ALA A 899 -36.64 40.15 4.27
CA ALA A 899 -35.19 40.23 4.44
C ALA A 899 -34.87 40.93 5.78
N LYS A 900 -33.98 40.33 6.57
CA LYS A 900 -33.65 40.78 7.95
C LYS A 900 -32.15 40.95 8.21
N LEU A 901 -31.30 40.78 7.18
CA LEU A 901 -29.85 40.92 7.29
C LEU A 901 -29.36 42.28 6.81
#